data_AF-A0A174T6Q0-F1
#
_entry.id   AF-A0A174T6Q0-F1
#
_cell.length_a   1.000
_cell.length_b   1.000
_cell.length_c   1.000
_cell.angle_alpha   90.00
_cell.angle_beta   90.00
_cell.angle_gamma   90.00
#
_symmetry.space_group_name_H-M   'P 1'
#
loop_
_entity.id
_entity.type
_entity.pdbx_description
1 polymer ?
#
loop_
_entity_poly.entity_id
_entity_poly.type
_entity_poly.pdbx_seq_one_letter_code
_entity_poly.pdbx_strand_id
1 'polypeptide(L)'
;MKLVKYIILLNMLCVLVGCSVAKKSNRLTDYVNPFIGTATLWDSTELGYKPTRRAWGAEVYPGASLPNSMVQVTPVTMWRSGSGYQYEDTVIYAFVHTSKGHWNLCYVPFIGVSGEVEPKTYYSSYSHEHESASPGYYQVYLEKYDINAEVTSTLRCAYHKYTYKDGKNKKLLADLARSNEHVKDWKLEKRDNNVFIGYQKAGSTFYFYAVTNHKIRNIESLKDDETEVSVVNFLDNDDIAEPLELKVGFSYVSVENAKENLESEMLAKSFSQVRTEAEESWEKLLSKIRVIGGTEEEKETFYSTFYRSFLWPILLSDANGEFVDANGNTVNKGFRYYSNPSFWDDYRNKLILLGMISPDVATDVIKSITDRGKIGGFMPTFFHGDHASTFVTGSYLRGIRDFDVQAAYELLLNNAFVEGSGKGPMGGRRFIKEYMEQGWISEDDITNPKLETVAKAAVTKTQEYAYDDYATALLAKELGDSENYEKLMKRTDSYKHLFDPSTQFMRGRLKDGTWITPFDPKRPFYEYMYREANGWQSTFFAPHDSEGFIALYPSKKAFENKLDSLFMIPWDGYEAHNLTTFIGQYCHGNQPGHSSIYMYYFVDKQEKAQKLLNRVLNGYYRMGPKKLAYSGMDDAGEMSSWYVLNAIGLYTYSPADPEYIVTVPLFEKVIFNLDGTDFIITRKGAGEKINEIRYGEKILDSYFISHSQLKEGKELIIVTN
;
A
#
# COMPACT_ATOMS: atom_id res chain seq x y z
N MET A 1 13.52 79.27 43.59
CA MET A 1 12.25 79.82 43.09
C MET A 1 11.45 78.71 42.42
N LYS A 2 10.14 78.64 42.71
CA LYS A 2 9.04 77.95 41.99
C LYS A 2 9.34 77.61 40.51
N LEU A 3 8.84 76.55 39.84
CA LEU A 3 7.61 75.78 39.99
C LEU A 3 7.66 74.53 39.06
N VAL A 4 6.84 73.56 39.43
CA VAL A 4 6.46 72.28 38.80
C VAL A 4 5.64 72.49 37.49
N LYS A 5 5.77 71.60 36.48
CA LYS A 5 4.70 70.70 35.93
C LYS A 5 4.90 70.24 34.46
N TYR A 6 5.02 68.92 34.32
CA TYR A 6 4.47 68.04 33.26
C TYR A 6 4.78 68.33 31.78
N ILE A 7 5.76 67.60 31.23
CA ILE A 7 5.55 66.86 29.97
C ILE A 7 6.11 65.45 30.19
N ILE A 8 5.19 64.52 30.40
CA ILE A 8 5.41 63.09 30.54
C ILE A 8 5.33 62.46 29.14
N LEU A 9 6.18 61.46 28.90
CA LEU A 9 6.10 60.43 27.86
C LEU A 9 6.31 60.91 26.41
N LEU A 10 7.59 61.01 26.00
CA LEU A 10 8.04 60.36 24.76
C LEU A 10 9.57 60.24 24.73
N ASN A 11 10.04 59.07 24.30
CA ASN A 11 11.43 58.74 23.95
C ASN A 11 12.35 58.22 25.06
N MET A 12 12.02 57.04 25.59
CA MET A 12 13.02 55.99 25.79
C MET A 12 12.30 54.64 25.89
N LEU A 13 12.10 54.00 24.75
CA LEU A 13 12.00 52.55 24.70
C LEU A 13 12.62 52.08 23.37
N CYS A 14 13.90 51.70 23.45
CA CYS A 14 14.55 50.90 22.43
C CYS A 14 13.74 49.61 22.23
N VAL A 15 12.96 49.54 21.16
CA VAL A 15 12.39 48.28 20.68
C VAL A 15 13.53 47.52 19.99
N LEU A 16 14.16 46.62 20.75
CA LEU A 16 14.86 45.48 20.19
C LEU A 16 13.83 44.61 19.47
N VAL A 17 13.61 44.90 18.18
CA VAL A 17 12.97 43.96 17.27
C VAL A 17 13.96 42.82 17.05
N GLY A 18 13.93 41.84 17.95
CA GLY A 18 14.52 40.55 17.67
C GLY A 18 13.73 39.92 16.53
N CYS A 19 14.30 39.95 15.32
CA CYS A 19 13.92 39.01 14.26
C CYS A 19 14.15 37.60 14.82
N SER A 20 13.11 37.00 15.38
CA SER A 20 13.03 35.56 15.52
C SER A 20 12.88 35.03 14.10
N VAL A 21 14.01 34.65 13.49
CA VAL A 21 13.98 33.63 12.45
C VAL A 21 13.33 32.43 13.13
N ALA A 22 12.04 32.21 12.86
CA ALA A 22 11.35 31.01 13.31
C ALA A 22 12.17 29.84 12.77
N LYS A 23 12.88 29.15 13.67
CA LYS A 23 13.56 27.91 13.36
C LYS A 23 12.46 27.01 12.80
N LYS A 24 12.50 26.70 11.50
CA LYS A 24 11.60 25.73 10.88
C LYS A 24 11.71 24.49 11.77
N SER A 25 10.63 24.12 12.46
CA SER A 25 10.62 22.90 13.23
C SER A 25 10.73 21.78 12.19
N ASN A 26 11.82 21.01 12.21
CA ASN A 26 12.03 19.93 11.24
C ASN A 26 11.09 18.77 11.60
N ARG A 27 9.81 18.90 11.25
CA ARG A 27 8.81 17.85 11.40
C ARG A 27 9.11 16.72 10.41
N LEU A 28 8.78 15.49 10.76
CA LEU A 28 8.95 14.37 9.84
C LEU A 28 7.95 14.44 8.68
N THR A 29 6.78 15.03 8.90
CA THR A 29 5.81 15.32 7.85
C THR A 29 6.36 16.22 6.74
N ASP A 30 7.35 17.09 7.01
CA ASP A 30 7.99 17.94 5.99
C ASP A 30 8.80 17.14 4.96
N TYR A 31 9.20 15.90 5.29
CA TYR A 31 9.89 15.01 4.36
C TYR A 31 8.93 14.23 3.44
N VAL A 32 7.63 14.20 3.73
CA VAL A 32 6.69 13.43 2.92
C VAL A 32 6.31 14.22 1.69
N ASN A 33 6.51 13.61 0.53
CA ASN A 33 6.07 14.10 -0.76
C ASN A 33 5.00 13.17 -1.34
N PRO A 34 3.70 13.51 -1.20
CA PRO A 34 2.62 12.69 -1.76
C PRO A 34 2.57 12.63 -3.30
N PHE A 35 3.42 13.35 -4.03
CA PHE A 35 3.52 13.18 -5.48
C PHE A 35 4.47 12.04 -5.88
N ILE A 36 5.35 11.60 -4.97
CA ILE A 36 6.19 10.44 -5.24
C ILE A 36 5.29 9.21 -5.43
N GLY A 37 5.49 8.55 -6.58
CA GLY A 37 4.73 7.43 -7.12
C GLY A 37 3.61 7.83 -8.10
N THR A 38 3.27 9.11 -8.24
CA THR A 38 2.11 9.55 -9.06
C THR A 38 2.42 9.70 -10.55
N ALA A 39 3.70 9.62 -10.94
CA ALA A 39 4.13 9.74 -12.33
C ALA A 39 4.31 8.37 -13.01
N THR A 40 4.09 8.36 -14.32
CA THR A 40 4.27 7.18 -15.18
C THR A 40 5.69 7.17 -15.79
N LEU A 41 6.27 5.96 -15.94
CA LEU A 41 7.49 5.77 -16.72
C LEU A 41 7.19 5.62 -18.21
N TRP A 42 7.98 6.31 -19.04
CA TRP A 42 7.87 6.29 -20.50
C TRP A 42 9.18 5.92 -21.20
N ASP A 43 10.32 6.09 -20.53
CA ASP A 43 11.62 5.83 -21.13
C ASP A 43 11.84 4.32 -21.31
N SER A 44 12.15 3.89 -22.54
CA SER A 44 12.30 2.46 -22.85
C SER A 44 13.52 1.82 -22.19
N THR A 45 14.53 2.61 -21.84
CA THR A 45 15.74 2.14 -21.15
C THR A 45 15.41 1.88 -19.69
N GLU A 46 14.67 2.78 -19.05
CA GLU A 46 14.18 2.62 -17.67
C GLU A 46 13.18 1.47 -17.52
N LEU A 47 12.27 1.32 -18.49
CA LEU A 47 11.26 0.26 -18.49
C LEU A 47 11.82 -1.11 -18.88
N GLY A 48 12.83 -1.16 -19.74
CA GLY A 48 13.36 -2.38 -20.33
C GLY A 48 12.62 -2.86 -21.58
N TYR A 49 11.58 -2.15 -22.02
CA TYR A 49 10.84 -2.41 -23.26
C TYR A 49 10.35 -1.09 -23.86
N LYS A 50 9.88 -1.11 -25.11
CA LYS A 50 9.28 0.06 -25.75
C LYS A 50 7.78 0.13 -25.40
N PRO A 51 7.33 1.07 -24.56
CA PRO A 51 5.92 1.14 -24.19
C PRO A 51 5.06 1.56 -25.39
N THR A 52 3.93 0.89 -25.58
CA THR A 52 2.85 1.29 -26.51
C THR A 52 1.71 2.03 -25.81
N ARG A 53 1.73 2.02 -24.47
CA ARG A 53 0.75 2.62 -23.56
C ARG A 53 1.43 3.02 -22.26
N ARG A 54 0.70 3.68 -21.36
CA ARG A 54 1.17 3.97 -19.99
C ARG A 54 1.60 2.65 -19.34
N ALA A 55 2.87 2.56 -18.94
CA ALA A 55 3.32 1.52 -18.05
C ALA A 55 2.63 1.70 -16.70
N TRP A 56 2.41 0.61 -15.96
CA TRP A 56 1.89 0.74 -14.62
C TRP A 56 3.01 1.29 -13.73
N GLY A 57 2.85 2.55 -13.30
CA GLY A 57 3.73 3.19 -12.34
C GLY A 57 3.38 2.73 -10.93
N ALA A 58 3.72 3.51 -9.89
CA ALA A 58 3.28 3.18 -8.53
C ALA A 58 1.76 3.17 -8.39
N GLU A 59 1.07 3.89 -9.30
CA GLU A 59 -0.38 4.08 -9.32
C GLU A 59 -0.92 4.68 -8.02
N VAL A 60 -0.13 5.46 -7.28
CA VAL A 60 -0.58 6.09 -6.02
C VAL A 60 -1.31 7.42 -6.27
N TYR A 61 -1.80 8.06 -5.21
CA TYR A 61 -2.56 9.31 -5.25
C TYR A 61 -2.00 10.39 -4.31
N PRO A 62 -2.10 11.69 -4.65
CA PRO A 62 -1.57 12.78 -3.82
C PRO A 62 -2.54 13.30 -2.73
N GLY A 63 -3.78 12.81 -2.72
CA GLY A 63 -4.85 13.30 -1.85
C GLY A 63 -4.62 13.15 -0.34
N ALA A 64 -5.53 13.75 0.42
CA ALA A 64 -5.53 13.72 1.88
C ALA A 64 -6.13 12.41 2.43
N SER A 65 -5.44 11.82 3.41
CA SER A 65 -5.85 10.62 4.12
C SER A 65 -5.21 10.60 5.51
N LEU A 66 -5.84 9.92 6.47
CA LEU A 66 -5.15 9.46 7.68
C LEU A 66 -4.58 8.04 7.47
N PRO A 67 -3.70 7.55 8.36
CA PRO A 67 -3.29 6.15 8.33
C PRO A 67 -4.49 5.20 8.42
N ASN A 68 -4.57 4.23 7.50
CA ASN A 68 -5.58 3.17 7.44
C ASN A 68 -7.03 3.67 7.56
N SER A 69 -7.33 4.86 7.04
CA SER A 69 -8.66 5.48 7.11
C SER A 69 -9.65 4.86 6.13
N MET A 70 -10.95 5.10 6.37
CA MET A 70 -12.02 4.80 5.41
C MET A 70 -11.97 5.73 4.20
N VAL A 71 -11.67 7.02 4.45
CA VAL A 71 -11.69 8.08 3.45
C VAL A 71 -10.29 8.40 2.94
N GLN A 72 -10.15 8.45 1.62
CA GLN A 72 -8.99 8.98 0.90
C GLN A 72 -9.49 10.04 -0.09
N VAL A 73 -9.48 11.32 0.32
CA VAL A 73 -10.00 12.41 -0.53
C VAL A 73 -8.92 12.87 -1.51
N THR A 74 -9.08 12.56 -2.79
CA THR A 74 -8.05 12.77 -3.81
C THR A 74 -8.62 13.28 -5.13
N PRO A 75 -7.89 14.15 -5.87
CA PRO A 75 -8.25 14.51 -7.24
C PRO A 75 -8.27 13.28 -8.18
N VAL A 76 -9.08 13.37 -9.23
CA VAL A 76 -9.12 12.46 -10.37
C VAL A 76 -8.77 13.23 -11.64
N THR A 77 -7.72 12.80 -12.33
CA THR A 77 -7.30 13.31 -13.63
C THR A 77 -7.73 12.40 -14.78
N MET A 78 -7.96 11.12 -14.50
CA MET A 78 -8.40 10.13 -15.49
C MET A 78 -9.24 9.03 -14.86
N TRP A 79 -10.42 8.80 -15.41
CA TRP A 79 -11.29 7.67 -15.03
C TRP A 79 -10.78 6.34 -15.61
N ARG A 80 -11.05 5.25 -14.90
CA ARG A 80 -10.57 3.89 -15.24
C ARG A 80 -9.04 3.83 -15.35
N SER A 81 -8.36 4.66 -14.57
CA SER A 81 -6.91 4.59 -14.30
C SER A 81 -6.68 4.07 -12.88
N GLY A 82 -5.46 3.67 -12.50
CA GLY A 82 -5.15 3.06 -11.21
C GLY A 82 -5.74 3.83 -10.01
N SER A 83 -5.06 4.85 -9.48
CA SER A 83 -5.63 5.64 -8.37
C SER A 83 -6.72 6.64 -8.77
N GLY A 84 -6.87 6.91 -10.08
CA GLY A 84 -7.62 8.04 -10.61
C GLY A 84 -6.76 9.27 -10.92
N TYR A 85 -5.51 9.33 -10.44
CA TYR A 85 -4.59 10.47 -10.63
C TYR A 85 -3.30 10.03 -11.34
N GLN A 86 -2.86 10.81 -12.32
CA GLN A 86 -1.55 10.67 -12.96
C GLN A 86 -0.93 12.05 -13.12
N TYR A 87 0.34 12.18 -12.73
CA TYR A 87 1.03 13.47 -12.68
C TYR A 87 1.12 14.15 -14.04
N GLU A 88 1.17 13.41 -15.16
CA GLU A 88 1.30 14.01 -16.48
C GLU A 88 0.00 14.57 -17.05
N ASP A 89 -1.15 14.29 -16.42
CA ASP A 89 -2.44 14.79 -16.88
C ASP A 89 -2.60 16.28 -16.53
N THR A 90 -3.44 16.98 -17.29
CA THR A 90 -3.57 18.46 -17.20
C THR A 90 -4.96 18.93 -16.80
N VAL A 91 -5.84 18.00 -16.44
CA VAL A 91 -7.23 18.29 -16.06
C VAL A 91 -7.60 17.55 -14.78
N ILE A 92 -8.45 18.17 -13.97
CA ILE A 92 -9.11 17.56 -12.82
C ILE A 92 -10.59 17.45 -13.13
N TYR A 93 -11.10 16.22 -13.07
CA TYR A 93 -12.52 15.92 -13.18
C TYR A 93 -13.23 16.14 -11.85
N ALA A 94 -12.73 15.56 -10.76
CA ALA A 94 -13.37 15.66 -9.46
C ALA A 94 -12.43 15.28 -8.31
N PHE A 95 -12.89 15.45 -7.09
CA PHE A 95 -12.34 14.86 -5.88
C PHE A 95 -13.20 13.66 -5.47
N VAL A 96 -12.60 12.49 -5.37
CA VAL A 96 -13.24 11.24 -4.92
C VAL A 96 -12.80 10.92 -3.50
N HIS A 97 -13.51 10.02 -2.83
CA HIS A 97 -13.35 9.78 -1.38
C HIS A 97 -12.82 8.38 -1.03
N THR A 98 -12.51 7.58 -2.05
CA THR A 98 -11.94 6.24 -1.91
C THR A 98 -10.90 6.02 -3.01
N SER A 99 -9.70 5.56 -2.67
CA SER A 99 -8.67 5.17 -3.65
C SER A 99 -7.70 4.14 -3.08
N LYS A 100 -7.20 3.25 -3.95
CA LYS A 100 -6.23 2.19 -3.59
C LYS A 100 -4.93 2.26 -4.39
N GLY A 101 -5.00 2.83 -5.60
CA GLY A 101 -3.98 2.64 -6.62
C GLY A 101 -4.18 1.38 -7.47
N HIS A 102 -5.44 1.09 -7.76
CA HIS A 102 -5.87 -0.02 -8.61
C HIS A 102 -7.20 0.38 -9.28
N TRP A 103 -7.53 -0.22 -10.43
CA TRP A 103 -8.67 0.15 -11.32
C TRP A 103 -10.10 0.04 -10.73
N ASN A 104 -10.28 0.02 -9.42
CA ASN A 104 -11.57 0.07 -8.73
C ASN A 104 -11.71 1.37 -7.91
N LEU A 105 -12.81 1.53 -7.15
CA LEU A 105 -13.08 2.68 -6.27
C LEU A 105 -13.35 4.01 -7.02
N CYS A 106 -12.76 5.11 -6.53
CA CYS A 106 -13.08 6.48 -6.94
C CYS A 106 -14.54 6.88 -6.71
N TYR A 107 -15.05 6.62 -5.50
CA TYR A 107 -16.45 6.87 -5.15
C TYR A 107 -16.75 8.32 -4.78
N VAL A 108 -18.00 8.71 -5.02
CA VAL A 108 -18.61 10.00 -4.65
C VAL A 108 -17.77 11.19 -5.15
N PRO A 109 -17.70 11.41 -6.47
CA PRO A 109 -16.92 12.52 -7.05
C PRO A 109 -17.60 13.88 -6.87
N PHE A 110 -16.90 14.82 -6.25
CA PHE A 110 -17.32 16.21 -6.06
C PHE A 110 -16.31 17.22 -6.62
N ILE A 111 -16.79 18.35 -7.14
CA ILE A 111 -15.93 19.46 -7.57
C ILE A 111 -16.64 20.81 -7.40
N GLY A 112 -15.91 21.82 -6.93
CA GLY A 112 -16.40 23.21 -6.91
C GLY A 112 -16.40 23.78 -8.33
N VAL A 113 -17.50 24.41 -8.72
CA VAL A 113 -17.68 25.02 -10.05
C VAL A 113 -18.36 26.37 -9.92
N SER A 114 -18.20 27.23 -10.92
CA SER A 114 -18.80 28.56 -10.98
C SER A 114 -19.43 28.81 -12.36
N GLY A 115 -20.43 29.70 -12.42
CA GLY A 115 -21.06 30.09 -13.69
C GLY A 115 -21.91 28.98 -14.34
N GLU A 116 -21.97 28.98 -15.67
CA GLU A 116 -22.63 27.93 -16.46
C GLU A 116 -21.74 26.68 -16.57
N VAL A 117 -22.35 25.50 -16.47
CA VAL A 117 -21.64 24.22 -16.44
C VAL A 117 -22.34 23.24 -17.37
N GLU A 118 -21.55 22.53 -18.18
CA GLU A 118 -22.03 21.49 -19.08
C GLU A 118 -21.61 20.10 -18.59
N PRO A 119 -22.48 19.08 -18.62
CA PRO A 119 -22.18 17.74 -18.11
C PRO A 119 -20.95 17.07 -18.72
N LYS A 120 -20.67 17.27 -20.02
CA LYS A 120 -19.50 16.67 -20.68
C LYS A 120 -18.18 17.39 -20.44
N THR A 121 -18.20 18.68 -20.10
CA THR A 121 -16.99 19.53 -20.11
C THR A 121 -16.71 20.19 -18.76
N TYR A 122 -17.35 19.76 -17.67
CA TYR A 122 -17.21 20.39 -16.35
C TYR A 122 -15.82 20.27 -15.69
N TYR A 123 -14.92 19.47 -16.23
CA TYR A 123 -13.56 19.36 -15.71
C TYR A 123 -12.82 20.70 -15.80
N SER A 124 -11.84 20.91 -14.93
CA SER A 124 -10.99 22.11 -14.95
C SER A 124 -9.57 21.74 -15.36
N SER A 125 -8.94 22.59 -16.18
CA SER A 125 -7.47 22.57 -16.28
C SER A 125 -6.82 22.97 -14.95
N TYR A 126 -5.59 22.53 -14.74
CA TYR A 126 -4.75 22.92 -13.59
C TYR A 126 -3.26 22.93 -13.97
N SER A 127 -2.42 23.41 -13.05
CA SER A 127 -0.96 23.37 -13.16
C SER A 127 -0.36 22.95 -11.83
N HIS A 128 0.72 22.15 -11.86
CA HIS A 128 1.48 21.81 -10.66
C HIS A 128 2.15 23.02 -9.99
N GLU A 129 2.28 24.16 -10.69
CA GLU A 129 2.74 25.41 -10.08
C GLU A 129 1.77 25.95 -9.01
N HIS A 130 0.48 25.58 -9.12
CA HIS A 130 -0.59 25.95 -8.20
C HIS A 130 -1.21 24.71 -7.52
N GLU A 131 -0.39 23.67 -7.31
CA GLU A 131 -0.78 22.43 -6.65
C GLU A 131 0.18 22.15 -5.48
N SER A 132 -0.37 21.65 -4.38
CA SER A 132 0.43 21.24 -3.23
C SER A 132 -0.21 20.08 -2.47
N ALA A 133 0.62 19.23 -1.90
CA ALA A 133 0.18 18.08 -1.11
C ALA A 133 1.12 17.86 0.08
N SER A 134 0.55 17.44 1.20
CA SER A 134 1.27 17.03 2.41
C SER A 134 0.44 15.98 3.16
N PRO A 135 1.00 15.25 4.14
CA PRO A 135 0.22 14.26 4.89
C PRO A 135 -1.07 14.85 5.46
N GLY A 136 -2.22 14.30 5.05
CA GLY A 136 -3.54 14.78 5.48
C GLY A 136 -4.06 16.06 4.80
N TYR A 137 -3.42 16.56 3.74
CA TYR A 137 -3.84 17.77 3.03
C TYR A 137 -3.50 17.76 1.54
N TYR A 138 -4.40 18.28 0.72
CA TYR A 138 -4.16 18.54 -0.70
C TYR A 138 -4.80 19.86 -1.12
N GLN A 139 -4.15 20.58 -2.05
CA GLN A 139 -4.67 21.78 -2.67
C GLN A 139 -4.33 21.85 -4.15
N VAL A 140 -5.26 22.41 -4.92
CA VAL A 140 -5.06 22.73 -6.33
C VAL A 140 -5.89 23.94 -6.76
N TYR A 141 -5.37 24.72 -7.71
CA TYR A 141 -6.13 25.78 -8.36
C TYR A 141 -6.83 25.27 -9.63
N LEU A 142 -8.16 25.37 -9.66
CA LEU A 142 -9.02 25.00 -10.77
C LEU A 142 -9.13 26.19 -11.73
N GLU A 143 -8.21 26.25 -12.71
CA GLU A 143 -8.03 27.38 -13.64
C GLU A 143 -9.30 27.74 -14.41
N LYS A 144 -10.13 26.75 -14.80
CA LYS A 144 -11.37 27.01 -15.55
C LYS A 144 -12.38 27.84 -14.75
N TYR A 145 -12.40 27.67 -13.43
CA TYR A 145 -13.43 28.22 -12.56
C TYR A 145 -12.93 29.35 -11.66
N ASP A 146 -11.62 29.64 -11.68
CA ASP A 146 -10.94 30.54 -10.76
C ASP A 146 -11.21 30.17 -9.28
N ILE A 147 -11.03 28.88 -8.96
CA ILE A 147 -11.29 28.32 -7.62
C ILE A 147 -10.02 27.71 -7.05
N ASN A 148 -9.60 28.16 -5.86
CA ASN A 148 -8.66 27.41 -5.05
C ASN A 148 -9.40 26.33 -4.25
N ALA A 149 -9.12 25.06 -4.53
CA ALA A 149 -9.70 23.92 -3.84
C ALA A 149 -8.70 23.35 -2.83
N GLU A 150 -9.11 23.25 -1.57
CA GLU A 150 -8.33 22.64 -0.49
C GLU A 150 -9.14 21.50 0.13
N VAL A 151 -8.50 20.37 0.45
CA VAL A 151 -9.13 19.22 1.11
C VAL A 151 -8.27 18.67 2.26
N THR A 152 -8.94 18.20 3.31
CA THR A 152 -8.34 17.43 4.42
C THR A 152 -9.34 16.36 4.89
N SER A 153 -8.91 15.44 5.76
CA SER A 153 -9.71 14.26 6.13
C SER A 153 -9.52 13.84 7.58
N THR A 154 -10.53 13.18 8.15
CA THR A 154 -10.42 12.35 9.34
C THR A 154 -10.45 10.86 8.94
N LEU A 155 -10.77 9.95 9.87
CA LEU A 155 -10.86 8.52 9.53
C LEU A 155 -12.03 8.25 8.57
N ARG A 156 -13.15 8.96 8.73
CA ARG A 156 -14.42 8.68 8.02
C ARG A 156 -15.05 9.89 7.35
N CYS A 157 -14.39 11.05 7.39
CA CYS A 157 -14.93 12.29 6.87
C CYS A 157 -13.92 13.04 5.99
N ALA A 158 -14.43 13.88 5.08
CA ALA A 158 -13.65 14.83 4.29
C ALA A 158 -14.15 16.26 4.50
N TYR A 159 -13.24 17.22 4.49
CA TYR A 159 -13.52 18.64 4.58
C TYR A 159 -12.97 19.31 3.32
N HIS A 160 -13.87 19.88 2.51
CA HIS A 160 -13.53 20.68 1.34
C HIS A 160 -13.69 22.16 1.66
N LYS A 161 -12.74 22.97 1.16
CA LYS A 161 -12.81 24.42 1.19
C LYS A 161 -12.51 24.94 -0.21
N TYR A 162 -13.53 25.53 -0.84
CA TYR A 162 -13.43 26.13 -2.17
C TYR A 162 -13.46 27.65 -2.07
N THR A 163 -12.36 28.30 -2.44
CA THR A 163 -12.24 29.76 -2.44
C THR A 163 -12.39 30.28 -3.87
N TYR A 164 -13.46 31.03 -4.12
CA TYR A 164 -13.82 31.56 -5.44
C TYR A 164 -13.30 32.98 -5.59
N LYS A 165 -12.55 33.26 -6.65
CA LYS A 165 -11.95 34.60 -6.87
C LYS A 165 -12.96 35.73 -6.92
N ASP A 166 -14.06 35.55 -7.65
CA ASP A 166 -15.13 36.55 -7.79
C ASP A 166 -16.25 36.39 -6.74
N GLY A 167 -16.19 35.33 -5.94
CA GLY A 167 -17.10 35.04 -4.82
C GLY A 167 -18.58 34.81 -5.17
N LYS A 168 -19.00 34.95 -6.43
CA LYS A 168 -20.38 34.81 -6.90
C LYS A 168 -20.63 33.46 -7.56
N ASN A 169 -21.91 33.04 -7.63
CA ASN A 169 -22.35 31.83 -8.32
C ASN A 169 -21.65 30.54 -7.86
N LYS A 170 -21.44 30.41 -6.54
CA LYS A 170 -20.84 29.22 -5.92
C LYS A 170 -21.74 28.02 -6.20
N LYS A 171 -21.15 26.94 -6.72
CA LYS A 171 -21.85 25.67 -7.01
C LYS A 171 -20.95 24.50 -6.67
N LEU A 172 -21.55 23.38 -6.30
CA LEU A 172 -20.87 22.09 -6.19
C LEU A 172 -21.46 21.16 -7.24
N LEU A 173 -20.62 20.54 -8.06
CA LEU A 173 -21.04 19.49 -8.98
C LEU A 173 -20.67 18.12 -8.40
N ALA A 174 -21.60 17.17 -8.55
CA ALA A 174 -21.42 15.77 -8.21
C ALA A 174 -21.70 14.87 -9.43
N ASP A 175 -20.70 14.12 -9.88
CA ASP A 175 -20.81 13.16 -10.99
C ASP A 175 -21.03 11.73 -10.45
N LEU A 176 -22.11 11.54 -9.68
CA LEU A 176 -22.36 10.25 -9.01
C LEU A 176 -22.65 9.09 -9.98
N ALA A 177 -22.85 9.37 -11.27
CA ALA A 177 -22.96 8.36 -12.32
C ALA A 177 -21.61 7.73 -12.69
N ARG A 178 -20.49 8.29 -12.21
CA ARG A 178 -19.15 7.87 -12.60
C ARG A 178 -18.28 7.44 -11.41
N SER A 179 -17.50 6.39 -11.64
CA SER A 179 -16.40 5.95 -10.79
C SER A 179 -15.43 5.11 -11.63
N ASN A 180 -14.38 4.56 -11.02
CA ASN A 180 -13.53 3.57 -11.71
C ASN A 180 -14.28 2.24 -11.94
N GLU A 181 -15.30 1.97 -11.13
CA GLU A 181 -16.15 0.80 -11.22
C GLU A 181 -17.45 1.09 -11.98
N HIS A 182 -18.18 0.02 -12.30
CA HIS A 182 -19.51 0.19 -12.85
C HIS A 182 -20.49 0.65 -11.77
N VAL A 183 -20.96 1.90 -11.88
CA VAL A 183 -22.02 2.45 -11.04
C VAL A 183 -23.36 1.83 -11.43
N LYS A 184 -24.03 1.22 -10.45
CA LYS A 184 -25.32 0.53 -10.60
C LYS A 184 -26.49 1.42 -10.22
N ASP A 185 -26.30 2.31 -9.26
CA ASP A 185 -27.32 3.21 -8.75
C ASP A 185 -26.66 4.35 -7.95
N TRP A 186 -27.33 5.49 -7.84
CA TRP A 186 -26.87 6.62 -7.03
C TRP A 186 -28.02 7.56 -6.72
N LYS A 187 -27.88 8.33 -5.65
CA LYS A 187 -28.85 9.34 -5.25
C LYS A 187 -28.16 10.54 -4.62
N LEU A 188 -28.70 11.73 -4.88
CA LEU A 188 -28.35 12.97 -4.22
C LEU A 188 -29.65 13.73 -3.90
N GLU A 189 -29.86 14.12 -2.65
CA GLU A 189 -31.05 14.87 -2.24
C GLU A 189 -30.76 15.96 -1.21
N LYS A 190 -31.43 17.10 -1.36
CA LYS A 190 -31.43 18.17 -0.36
C LYS A 190 -32.27 17.71 0.83
N ARG A 191 -31.68 17.68 2.02
CA ARG A 191 -32.35 17.26 3.25
C ARG A 191 -32.80 18.44 4.12
N ASP A 192 -32.03 19.52 4.12
CA ASP A 192 -32.32 20.76 4.85
C ASP A 192 -31.70 21.97 4.13
N ASN A 193 -31.78 23.16 4.72
CA ASN A 193 -31.22 24.40 4.21
C ASN A 193 -29.72 24.33 3.96
N ASN A 194 -28.96 23.57 4.75
CA ASN A 194 -27.49 23.49 4.66
C ASN A 194 -27.02 22.04 4.55
N VAL A 195 -27.92 21.12 4.23
CA VAL A 195 -27.66 19.68 4.28
C VAL A 195 -28.14 19.00 3.02
N PHE A 196 -27.28 18.17 2.45
CA PHE A 196 -27.64 17.19 1.43
C PHE A 196 -27.07 15.82 1.77
N ILE A 197 -27.72 14.78 1.29
CA ILE A 197 -27.39 13.37 1.58
C ILE A 197 -27.44 12.56 0.30
N GLY A 198 -26.85 11.37 0.33
CA GLY A 198 -26.91 10.49 -0.82
C GLY A 198 -26.09 9.22 -0.68
N TYR A 199 -25.97 8.51 -1.79
CA TYR A 199 -25.11 7.35 -1.93
C TYR A 199 -24.67 7.17 -3.38
N GLN A 200 -23.58 6.42 -3.55
CA GLN A 200 -23.19 5.82 -4.82
C GLN A 200 -23.04 4.31 -4.63
N LYS A 201 -23.68 3.52 -5.49
CA LYS A 201 -23.63 2.06 -5.47
C LYS A 201 -22.84 1.56 -6.68
N ALA A 202 -21.65 1.02 -6.44
CA ALA A 202 -20.79 0.43 -7.48
C ALA A 202 -20.36 -0.99 -7.07
N GLY A 203 -19.08 -1.16 -6.69
CA GLY A 203 -18.60 -2.38 -6.03
C GLY A 203 -19.25 -2.55 -4.67
N SER A 204 -19.19 -1.52 -3.83
CA SER A 204 -19.96 -1.37 -2.59
C SER A 204 -20.94 -0.21 -2.69
N THR A 205 -21.87 -0.10 -1.74
CA THR A 205 -22.64 1.13 -1.54
C THR A 205 -21.89 2.04 -0.58
N PHE A 206 -21.69 3.29 -0.96
CA PHE A 206 -21.00 4.29 -0.14
C PHE A 206 -21.94 5.48 0.07
N TYR A 207 -22.37 5.65 1.32
CA TYR A 207 -23.31 6.66 1.77
C TYR A 207 -22.57 7.91 2.24
N PHE A 208 -23.19 9.07 2.09
CA PHE A 208 -22.64 10.32 2.60
C PHE A 208 -23.70 11.25 3.20
N TYR A 209 -23.27 12.02 4.18
CA TYR A 209 -24.03 13.11 4.80
C TYR A 209 -23.17 14.38 4.78
N ALA A 210 -23.65 15.42 4.13
CA ALA A 210 -22.90 16.65 3.88
C ALA A 210 -23.55 17.88 4.52
N VAL A 211 -22.73 18.71 5.17
CA VAL A 211 -23.11 20.01 5.75
C VAL A 211 -22.30 21.13 5.12
N THR A 212 -22.97 22.21 4.73
CA THR A 212 -22.37 23.39 4.08
C THR A 212 -22.58 24.67 4.86
N ASN A 213 -21.64 25.61 4.81
CA ASN A 213 -21.81 26.94 5.40
C ASN A 213 -22.77 27.85 4.59
N HIS A 214 -23.01 27.55 3.31
CA HIS A 214 -23.99 28.25 2.46
C HIS A 214 -25.32 27.51 2.39
N LYS A 215 -26.43 28.25 2.34
CA LYS A 215 -27.77 27.65 2.18
C LYS A 215 -27.93 27.11 0.76
N ILE A 216 -28.45 25.89 0.62
CA ILE A 216 -28.77 25.24 -0.64
C ILE A 216 -30.07 25.83 -1.18
N ARG A 217 -30.02 26.40 -2.39
CA ARG A 217 -31.19 26.85 -3.14
C ARG A 217 -31.97 25.65 -3.67
N ASN A 218 -31.33 24.84 -4.50
CA ASN A 218 -31.85 23.60 -5.07
C ASN A 218 -30.71 22.65 -5.45
N ILE A 219 -31.07 21.42 -5.79
CA ILE A 219 -30.20 20.47 -6.48
C ILE A 219 -30.84 20.21 -7.84
N GLU A 220 -30.11 20.51 -8.91
CA GLU A 220 -30.56 20.29 -10.29
C GLU A 220 -29.80 19.13 -10.93
N SER A 221 -30.47 18.36 -11.79
CA SER A 221 -29.81 17.35 -12.62
C SER A 221 -29.61 17.95 -14.01
N LEU A 222 -28.35 17.94 -14.47
CA LEU A 222 -27.97 18.33 -15.82
C LEU A 222 -27.62 17.06 -16.60
N LYS A 223 -28.28 16.87 -17.75
CA LYS A 223 -28.10 15.68 -18.58
C LYS A 223 -27.82 16.06 -20.03
N ASP A 224 -26.96 15.27 -20.66
CA ASP A 224 -26.88 15.15 -22.11
C ASP A 224 -27.02 13.66 -22.51
N ASP A 225 -26.75 13.33 -23.78
CA ASP A 225 -26.93 11.99 -24.31
C ASP A 225 -26.07 10.90 -23.61
N GLU A 226 -24.98 11.28 -22.94
CA GLU A 226 -24.00 10.33 -22.38
C GLU A 226 -23.67 10.57 -20.89
N THR A 227 -23.94 11.76 -20.37
CA THR A 227 -23.51 12.18 -19.03
C THR A 227 -24.66 12.79 -18.24
N GLU A 228 -24.80 12.37 -16.99
CA GLU A 228 -25.71 12.97 -16.01
C GLU A 228 -24.91 13.40 -14.78
N VAL A 229 -24.99 14.68 -14.44
CA VAL A 229 -24.37 15.27 -13.25
C VAL A 229 -25.43 15.97 -12.41
N SER A 230 -25.20 16.03 -11.10
CA SER A 230 -26.02 16.83 -10.19
C SER A 230 -25.29 18.09 -9.76
N VAL A 231 -25.98 19.24 -9.75
CA VAL A 231 -25.42 20.52 -9.33
C VAL A 231 -26.18 21.01 -8.10
N VAL A 232 -25.46 21.17 -7.00
CA VAL A 232 -25.94 21.81 -5.78
C VAL A 232 -25.72 23.31 -5.93
N ASN A 233 -26.82 24.04 -6.07
CA ASN A 233 -26.79 25.49 -6.16
C ASN A 233 -26.97 26.09 -4.77
N PHE A 234 -26.12 27.04 -4.41
CA PHE A 234 -26.22 27.78 -3.16
C PHE A 234 -26.97 29.11 -3.36
N LEU A 235 -27.52 29.65 -2.27
CA LEU A 235 -27.95 31.04 -2.20
C LEU A 235 -26.70 31.92 -2.05
N ASP A 236 -26.67 33.06 -2.71
CA ASP A 236 -25.62 34.05 -2.48
C ASP A 236 -25.74 34.56 -1.02
N ASN A 237 -24.66 34.49 -0.26
CA ASN A 237 -24.56 35.10 1.07
C ASN A 237 -24.24 36.60 0.95
N ASP A 238 -24.55 37.36 2.01
CA ASP A 238 -24.19 38.79 2.11
C ASP A 238 -22.67 39.01 2.06
N ASP A 239 -21.88 38.03 2.54
CA ASP A 239 -20.43 38.01 2.39
C ASP A 239 -20.01 37.14 1.20
N ILE A 240 -19.85 37.81 0.06
CA ILE A 240 -19.43 37.22 -1.22
C ILE A 240 -18.03 36.60 -1.11
N ALA A 241 -17.16 37.06 -0.19
CA ALA A 241 -15.79 36.63 -0.06
C ALA A 241 -15.60 35.31 0.74
N GLU A 242 -16.61 34.87 1.50
CA GLU A 242 -16.47 33.63 2.28
C GLU A 242 -16.33 32.38 1.39
N PRO A 243 -15.41 31.44 1.68
CA PRO A 243 -15.29 30.20 0.92
C PRO A 243 -16.56 29.33 1.03
N LEU A 244 -16.77 28.45 0.05
CA LEU A 244 -17.71 27.33 0.20
C LEU A 244 -17.00 26.23 0.98
N GLU A 245 -17.49 25.97 2.18
CA GLU A 245 -17.05 24.90 3.05
C GLU A 245 -18.06 23.76 3.01
N LEU A 246 -17.55 22.55 2.83
CA LEU A 246 -18.33 21.32 2.75
C LEU A 246 -17.67 20.29 3.68
N LYS A 247 -18.38 19.90 4.75
CA LYS A 247 -17.96 18.82 5.65
C LYS A 247 -18.82 17.60 5.36
N VAL A 248 -18.19 16.47 5.06
CA VAL A 248 -18.89 15.26 4.60
C VAL A 248 -18.45 14.07 5.45
N GLY A 249 -19.40 13.40 6.09
CA GLY A 249 -19.17 12.09 6.67
C GLY A 249 -19.59 10.99 5.70
N PHE A 250 -18.91 9.85 5.77
CA PHE A 250 -19.13 8.71 4.89
C PHE A 250 -19.36 7.43 5.69
N SER A 251 -20.04 6.46 5.08
CA SER A 251 -20.27 5.14 5.67
C SER A 251 -20.53 4.09 4.58
N TYR A 252 -20.16 2.84 4.85
CA TYR A 252 -20.58 1.67 4.05
C TYR A 252 -21.91 1.07 4.51
N VAL A 253 -22.49 1.57 5.61
CA VAL A 253 -23.71 1.06 6.25
C VAL A 253 -24.93 1.89 5.87
N SER A 254 -24.93 3.19 6.15
CA SER A 254 -26.12 4.04 5.97
C SER A 254 -25.80 5.54 5.96
N VAL A 255 -26.80 6.37 5.60
CA VAL A 255 -26.69 7.84 5.74
C VAL A 255 -26.65 8.26 7.20
N GLU A 256 -27.38 7.58 8.07
CA GLU A 256 -27.42 7.83 9.51
C GLU A 256 -26.04 7.61 10.15
N ASN A 257 -25.35 6.52 9.79
CA ASN A 257 -23.99 6.26 10.24
C ASN A 257 -23.01 7.30 9.68
N ALA A 258 -23.16 7.68 8.41
CA ALA A 258 -22.36 8.75 7.81
C ALA A 258 -22.52 10.09 8.58
N LYS A 259 -23.74 10.40 9.04
CA LYS A 259 -24.02 11.56 9.90
C LYS A 259 -23.35 11.44 11.26
N GLU A 260 -23.46 10.30 11.94
CA GLU A 260 -22.81 10.06 13.24
C GLU A 260 -21.27 10.18 13.16
N ASN A 261 -20.68 9.67 12.07
CA ASN A 261 -19.26 9.84 11.77
C ASN A 261 -18.89 11.32 11.64
N LEU A 262 -19.69 12.10 10.91
CA LEU A 262 -19.46 13.54 10.76
C LEU A 262 -19.54 14.28 12.10
N GLU A 263 -20.60 14.02 12.87
CA GLU A 263 -20.84 14.66 14.18
C GLU A 263 -19.74 14.36 15.19
N SER A 264 -19.25 13.12 15.21
CA SER A 264 -18.20 12.68 16.15
C SER A 264 -16.80 13.15 15.76
N GLU A 265 -16.46 13.20 14.47
CA GLU A 265 -15.08 13.42 14.03
C GLU A 265 -14.77 14.87 13.61
N MET A 266 -15.72 15.58 12.97
CA MET A 266 -15.38 16.75 12.16
C MET A 266 -16.37 17.93 12.24
N LEU A 267 -17.65 17.73 12.56
CA LEU A 267 -18.69 18.76 12.40
C LEU A 267 -18.38 20.07 13.14
N ALA A 268 -17.89 19.97 14.38
CA ALA A 268 -17.59 21.11 15.24
C ALA A 268 -16.20 21.75 15.00
N LYS A 269 -15.36 21.16 14.13
CA LYS A 269 -13.97 21.58 13.91
C LYS A 269 -13.83 22.52 12.71
N SER A 270 -12.85 23.42 12.74
CA SER A 270 -12.48 24.24 11.58
C SER A 270 -11.62 23.45 10.60
N PHE A 271 -11.51 23.93 9.35
CA PHE A 271 -10.61 23.32 8.35
C PHE A 271 -9.17 23.24 8.85
N SER A 272 -8.67 24.33 9.43
CA SER A 272 -7.31 24.39 9.98
C SER A 272 -7.09 23.39 11.11
N GLN A 273 -8.07 23.21 11.99
CA GLN A 273 -7.99 22.25 13.09
C GLN A 273 -7.90 20.82 12.56
N VAL A 274 -8.76 20.43 11.62
CA VAL A 274 -8.73 19.08 11.03
C VAL A 274 -7.40 18.82 10.32
N ARG A 275 -6.91 19.80 9.56
CA ARG A 275 -5.60 19.70 8.89
C ARG A 275 -4.47 19.50 9.90
N THR A 276 -4.45 20.27 10.98
CA THR A 276 -3.42 20.13 12.03
C THR A 276 -3.50 18.78 12.72
N GLU A 277 -4.69 18.31 13.10
CA GLU A 277 -4.88 16.99 13.72
C GLU A 277 -4.48 15.84 12.77
N ALA A 278 -4.70 16.01 11.46
CA ALA A 278 -4.26 15.04 10.44
C ALA A 278 -2.74 14.99 10.32
N GLU A 279 -2.08 16.15 10.27
CA GLU A 279 -0.62 16.26 10.26
C GLU A 279 -0.01 15.68 11.55
N GLU A 280 -0.60 15.94 12.72
CA GLU A 280 -0.17 15.38 14.00
C GLU A 280 -0.32 13.86 14.05
N SER A 281 -1.38 13.31 13.45
CA SER A 281 -1.58 11.86 13.33
C SER A 281 -0.46 11.21 12.51
N TRP A 282 -0.05 11.85 11.41
CA TRP A 282 1.07 11.39 10.60
C TRP A 282 2.41 11.58 11.31
N GLU A 283 2.66 12.73 11.94
CA GLU A 283 3.88 12.95 12.71
C GLU A 283 4.06 11.89 13.81
N LYS A 284 2.97 11.54 14.49
CA LYS A 284 2.97 10.47 15.50
C LYS A 284 3.31 9.10 14.91
N LEU A 285 2.84 8.78 13.70
CA LEU A 285 3.18 7.52 13.05
C LEU A 285 4.62 7.52 12.53
N LEU A 286 5.02 8.56 11.80
CA LEU A 286 6.34 8.67 11.18
C LEU A 286 7.44 8.72 12.24
N SER A 287 7.19 9.33 13.41
CA SER A 287 8.15 9.37 14.53
C SER A 287 8.42 8.02 15.19
N LYS A 288 7.63 6.98 14.88
CA LYS A 288 7.94 5.60 15.29
C LYS A 288 9.22 5.07 14.65
N ILE A 289 9.69 5.66 13.55
CA ILE A 289 11.01 5.40 12.98
C ILE A 289 11.70 6.73 12.69
N ARG A 290 12.79 7.01 13.41
CA ARG A 290 13.62 8.20 13.22
C ARG A 290 14.95 7.80 12.60
N VAL A 291 15.35 8.52 11.56
CA VAL A 291 16.62 8.28 10.85
C VAL A 291 17.58 9.47 11.02
N ILE A 292 18.86 9.16 11.16
CA ILE A 292 19.96 10.12 11.34
C ILE A 292 21.07 9.78 10.33
N GLY A 293 21.64 10.81 9.70
CA GLY A 293 22.52 10.65 8.54
C GLY A 293 21.72 10.53 7.24
N GLY A 294 22.40 10.15 6.16
CA GLY A 294 21.83 10.13 4.82
C GLY A 294 21.59 11.52 4.22
N THR A 295 21.32 11.54 2.93
CA THR A 295 20.96 12.72 2.14
C THR A 295 19.51 13.13 2.39
N GLU A 296 19.17 14.38 2.06
CA GLU A 296 17.77 14.83 2.14
C GLU A 296 16.85 14.06 1.16
N GLU A 297 17.37 13.65 0.00
CA GLU A 297 16.63 12.83 -0.97
C GLU A 297 16.30 11.43 -0.42
N GLU A 298 17.23 10.80 0.30
CA GLU A 298 16.99 9.52 0.98
C GLU A 298 15.96 9.67 2.10
N LYS A 299 16.00 10.74 2.90
CA LYS A 299 14.99 11.00 3.94
C LYS A 299 13.61 11.27 3.34
N GLU A 300 13.52 12.07 2.27
CA GLU A 300 12.26 12.33 1.57
C GLU A 300 11.67 11.03 1.02
N THR A 301 12.50 10.18 0.40
CA THR A 301 12.06 8.88 -0.14
C THR A 301 11.61 7.95 0.97
N PHE A 302 12.38 7.87 2.06
CA PHE A 302 12.06 7.05 3.22
C PHE A 302 10.74 7.45 3.86
N TYR A 303 10.53 8.72 4.20
CA TYR A 303 9.28 9.13 4.84
C TYR A 303 8.08 9.10 3.87
N SER A 304 8.31 9.30 2.57
CA SER A 304 7.24 9.17 1.56
C SER A 304 6.78 7.72 1.39
N THR A 305 7.72 6.76 1.30
CA THR A 305 7.38 5.32 1.26
C THR A 305 6.80 4.86 2.60
N PHE A 306 7.32 5.37 3.73
CA PHE A 306 6.72 5.06 5.03
C PHE A 306 5.29 5.58 5.16
N TYR A 307 4.99 6.77 4.65
CA TYR A 307 3.62 7.28 4.52
C TYR A 307 2.73 6.34 3.68
N ARG A 308 3.20 5.90 2.51
CA ARG A 308 2.45 5.01 1.60
C ARG A 308 2.10 3.66 2.22
N SER A 309 3.02 3.11 3.00
CA SER A 309 2.88 1.80 3.64
C SER A 309 1.69 1.69 4.61
N PHE A 310 1.12 2.82 5.06
CA PHE A 310 0.05 2.88 6.06
C PHE A 310 -1.27 3.46 5.52
N LEU A 311 -1.46 3.52 4.21
CA LEU A 311 -2.76 3.93 3.64
C LEU A 311 -3.77 2.78 3.61
N TRP A 312 -3.31 1.55 3.35
CA TRP A 312 -4.14 0.34 3.27
C TRP A 312 -3.68 -0.73 4.25
N PRO A 313 -4.54 -1.66 4.72
CA PRO A 313 -5.98 -1.78 4.45
C PRO A 313 -6.79 -0.64 5.07
N ILE A 314 -8.01 -0.43 4.57
CA ILE A 314 -8.88 0.69 4.98
C ILE A 314 -9.85 0.26 6.06
N LEU A 315 -10.20 1.20 6.94
CA LEU A 315 -11.29 1.06 7.89
C LEU A 315 -12.64 0.98 7.16
N LEU A 316 -13.50 0.07 7.60
CA LEU A 316 -14.85 -0.15 7.06
C LEU A 316 -15.95 0.06 8.12
N SER A 317 -15.63 -0.10 9.41
CA SER A 317 -16.60 0.16 10.48
C SER A 317 -16.76 1.64 10.78
N ASP A 318 -17.99 2.06 11.07
CA ASP A 318 -18.35 3.41 11.50
C ASP A 318 -17.88 3.73 12.92
N ALA A 319 -18.05 4.98 13.37
CA ALA A 319 -17.65 5.45 14.69
C ALA A 319 -18.41 4.75 15.82
N ASN A 320 -19.65 4.33 15.56
CA ASN A 320 -20.45 3.52 16.47
C ASN A 320 -20.05 2.03 16.48
N GLY A 321 -19.11 1.60 15.63
CA GLY A 321 -18.61 0.23 15.51
C GLY A 321 -19.41 -0.68 14.56
N GLU A 322 -20.47 -0.16 13.92
CA GLU A 322 -21.22 -0.92 12.93
C GLU A 322 -20.47 -1.05 11.60
N PHE A 323 -20.68 -2.17 10.91
CA PHE A 323 -20.19 -2.44 9.56
C PHE A 323 -21.11 -3.44 8.85
N VAL A 324 -20.94 -3.57 7.52
CA VAL A 324 -21.62 -4.61 6.72
C VAL A 324 -20.76 -5.87 6.66
N ASP A 325 -21.26 -6.99 7.20
CA ASP A 325 -20.57 -8.28 7.18
C ASP A 325 -20.58 -8.95 5.79
N ALA A 326 -19.92 -10.10 5.67
CA ALA A 326 -19.85 -10.83 4.40
C ALA A 326 -21.21 -11.41 3.93
N ASN A 327 -22.22 -11.46 4.79
CA ASN A 327 -23.60 -11.84 4.43
C ASN A 327 -24.45 -10.62 4.00
N GLY A 328 -23.90 -9.40 4.10
CA GLY A 328 -24.62 -8.17 3.82
C GLY A 328 -25.46 -7.64 4.99
N ASN A 329 -25.25 -8.15 6.20
CA ASN A 329 -25.94 -7.67 7.40
C ASN A 329 -25.17 -6.54 8.08
N THR A 330 -25.88 -5.56 8.61
CA THR A 330 -25.29 -4.58 9.53
C THR A 330 -25.08 -5.22 10.90
N VAL A 331 -23.84 -5.22 11.37
CA VAL A 331 -23.45 -5.81 12.65
C VAL A 331 -22.42 -4.92 13.37
N ASN A 332 -22.30 -5.10 14.69
CA ASN A 332 -21.21 -4.54 15.49
C ASN A 332 -20.59 -5.68 16.31
N LYS A 333 -19.26 -5.85 16.20
CA LYS A 333 -18.52 -6.92 16.87
C LYS A 333 -17.57 -6.42 17.96
N GLY A 334 -17.60 -5.12 18.28
CA GLY A 334 -16.78 -4.51 19.34
C GLY A 334 -15.30 -4.30 18.99
N PHE A 335 -14.94 -4.31 17.70
CA PHE A 335 -13.60 -3.99 17.21
C PHE A 335 -13.68 -3.22 15.89
N ARG A 336 -12.58 -2.55 15.47
CA ARG A 336 -12.55 -1.85 14.19
C ARG A 336 -12.52 -2.86 13.05
N TYR A 337 -13.44 -2.73 12.09
CA TYR A 337 -13.50 -3.65 10.96
C TYR A 337 -12.73 -3.08 9.77
N TYR A 338 -11.79 -3.84 9.21
CA TYR A 338 -10.92 -3.43 8.11
C TYR A 338 -11.15 -4.25 6.86
N SER A 339 -10.81 -3.69 5.69
CA SER A 339 -10.81 -4.41 4.41
C SER A 339 -9.78 -5.54 4.36
N ASN A 340 -9.92 -6.44 3.40
CA ASN A 340 -8.91 -7.47 3.16
C ASN A 340 -7.62 -6.83 2.61
N PRO A 341 -6.44 -7.21 3.12
CA PRO A 341 -5.16 -6.91 2.48
C PRO A 341 -5.07 -7.45 1.04
N SER A 342 -4.17 -6.87 0.23
CA SER A 342 -3.74 -7.45 -1.05
C SER A 342 -2.79 -8.62 -0.76
N PHE A 343 -3.30 -9.73 -0.23
CA PHE A 343 -2.47 -10.77 0.38
C PHE A 343 -1.29 -11.28 -0.45
N TRP A 344 -1.38 -11.38 -1.77
CA TRP A 344 -0.28 -11.84 -2.63
C TRP A 344 0.94 -10.90 -2.65
N ASP A 345 0.69 -9.61 -2.45
CA ASP A 345 1.69 -8.55 -2.39
C ASP A 345 2.09 -8.33 -0.93
N ASP A 346 1.10 -7.91 -0.14
CA ASP A 346 1.22 -7.32 1.19
C ASP A 346 1.86 -8.24 2.24
N TYR A 347 1.81 -9.56 2.05
CA TYR A 347 2.33 -10.52 3.03
C TYR A 347 3.85 -10.44 3.18
N ARG A 348 4.54 -10.01 2.11
CA ARG A 348 5.99 -10.08 1.97
C ARG A 348 6.70 -9.11 2.89
N ASN A 349 6.23 -7.86 2.96
CA ASN A 349 6.84 -6.82 3.80
C ASN A 349 5.79 -6.01 4.57
N LYS A 350 4.75 -5.56 3.88
CA LYS A 350 3.84 -4.54 4.40
C LYS A 350 3.04 -4.97 5.61
N LEU A 351 2.52 -6.19 5.66
CA LEU A 351 1.77 -6.68 6.82
C LEU A 351 2.65 -6.90 8.05
N ILE A 352 3.93 -7.26 7.84
CA ILE A 352 4.89 -7.37 8.93
C ILE A 352 5.25 -5.97 9.46
N LEU A 353 5.48 -5.01 8.57
CA LEU A 353 5.70 -3.61 8.95
C LEU A 353 4.49 -3.03 9.70
N LEU A 354 3.26 -3.32 9.23
CA LEU A 354 2.03 -2.94 9.92
C LEU A 354 1.98 -3.51 11.33
N GLY A 355 2.30 -4.79 11.52
CA GLY A 355 2.34 -5.43 12.83
C GLY A 355 3.43 -4.87 13.75
N MET A 356 4.57 -4.45 13.20
CA MET A 356 5.65 -3.81 13.96
C MET A 356 5.28 -2.41 14.45
N ILE A 357 4.65 -1.61 13.59
CA ILE A 357 4.43 -0.19 13.83
C ILE A 357 3.05 0.09 14.43
N SER A 358 2.01 -0.61 13.99
CA SER A 358 0.62 -0.44 14.43
C SER A 358 -0.01 -1.79 14.77
N PRO A 359 0.47 -2.48 15.83
CA PRO A 359 0.03 -3.83 16.20
C PRO A 359 -1.48 -3.92 16.50
N ASP A 360 -2.09 -2.84 16.98
CA ASP A 360 -3.54 -2.75 17.20
C ASP A 360 -4.33 -2.82 15.88
N VAL A 361 -3.85 -2.15 14.83
CA VAL A 361 -4.46 -2.22 13.49
C VAL A 361 -4.27 -3.61 12.91
N ALA A 362 -3.06 -4.19 13.01
CA ALA A 362 -2.82 -5.55 12.54
C ALA A 362 -3.74 -6.58 13.24
N THR A 363 -3.95 -6.43 14.55
CA THR A 363 -4.88 -7.26 15.33
C THR A 363 -6.30 -7.16 14.79
N ASP A 364 -6.80 -5.95 14.56
CA ASP A 364 -8.15 -5.70 14.06
C ASP A 364 -8.34 -6.20 12.61
N VAL A 365 -7.30 -6.13 11.78
CA VAL A 365 -7.29 -6.76 10.45
C VAL A 365 -7.43 -8.28 10.57
N ILE A 366 -6.69 -8.94 11.47
CA ILE A 366 -6.80 -10.39 11.70
C ILE A 366 -8.21 -10.77 12.19
N LYS A 367 -8.77 -10.00 13.13
CA LYS A 367 -10.16 -10.18 13.58
C LYS A 367 -11.15 -10.06 12.40
N SER A 368 -10.95 -9.07 11.54
CA SER A 368 -11.81 -8.81 10.37
C SER A 368 -11.79 -9.96 9.36
N ILE A 369 -10.61 -10.46 8.99
CA ILE A 369 -10.49 -11.57 8.04
C ILE A 369 -10.99 -12.89 8.64
N THR A 370 -10.81 -13.09 9.95
CA THR A 370 -11.33 -14.27 10.65
C THR A 370 -12.86 -14.26 10.68
N ASP A 371 -13.48 -13.10 10.95
CA ASP A 371 -14.94 -12.93 10.90
C ASP A 371 -15.51 -13.23 9.50
N ARG A 372 -14.90 -12.70 8.44
CA ARG A 372 -15.29 -13.04 7.05
C ARG A 372 -15.10 -14.52 6.75
N GLY A 373 -14.00 -15.10 7.23
CA GLY A 373 -13.72 -16.52 7.01
C GLY A 373 -14.71 -17.44 7.68
N LYS A 374 -15.20 -17.10 8.88
CA LYS A 374 -16.28 -17.85 9.56
C LYS A 374 -17.57 -17.91 8.74
N ILE A 375 -17.86 -16.87 7.96
CA ILE A 375 -19.01 -16.82 7.05
C ILE A 375 -18.73 -17.62 5.77
N GLY A 376 -17.55 -17.45 5.17
CA GLY A 376 -17.19 -18.05 3.88
C GLY A 376 -16.67 -19.49 3.95
N GLY A 377 -16.32 -19.99 5.14
CA GLY A 377 -15.72 -21.31 5.37
C GLY A 377 -14.21 -21.39 5.14
N PHE A 378 -13.59 -20.34 4.60
CA PHE A 378 -12.16 -20.27 4.28
C PHE A 378 -11.57 -18.94 4.76
N MET A 379 -10.32 -18.94 5.21
CA MET A 379 -9.61 -17.70 5.51
C MET A 379 -9.52 -16.86 4.22
N PRO A 380 -9.81 -15.54 4.26
CA PRO A 380 -9.72 -14.69 3.09
C PRO A 380 -8.34 -14.70 2.43
N THR A 381 -8.33 -14.77 1.10
CA THR A 381 -7.17 -14.63 0.22
C THR A 381 -7.42 -13.46 -0.74
N PHE A 382 -6.43 -13.10 -1.56
CA PHE A 382 -6.58 -12.10 -2.61
C PHE A 382 -5.66 -12.42 -3.79
N PHE A 383 -6.17 -12.21 -5.01
CA PHE A 383 -5.50 -12.48 -6.29
C PHE A 383 -5.13 -13.95 -6.50
N HIS A 384 -4.04 -14.39 -5.89
CA HIS A 384 -3.44 -15.70 -6.03
C HIS A 384 -2.77 -16.12 -4.71
N GLY A 385 -2.65 -17.42 -4.45
CA GLY A 385 -2.02 -17.92 -3.21
C GLY A 385 -2.94 -17.89 -1.96
N ASP A 386 -2.39 -18.33 -0.82
CA ASP A 386 -3.06 -18.45 0.48
C ASP A 386 -2.26 -17.79 1.60
N HIS A 387 -1.83 -16.56 1.33
CA HIS A 387 -0.83 -15.87 2.14
C HIS A 387 -1.36 -15.25 3.43
N ALA A 388 -2.68 -15.34 3.71
CA ALA A 388 -3.22 -14.98 5.02
C ALA A 388 -2.62 -15.86 6.13
N SER A 389 -2.24 -17.11 5.81
CA SER A 389 -1.51 -18.02 6.70
C SER A 389 -0.23 -17.39 7.23
N THR A 390 0.54 -16.75 6.35
CA THR A 390 1.81 -16.10 6.68
C THR A 390 1.61 -14.89 7.59
N PHE A 391 0.58 -14.07 7.32
CA PHE A 391 0.26 -12.90 8.14
C PHE A 391 -0.23 -13.29 9.54
N VAL A 392 -1.20 -14.21 9.64
CA VAL A 392 -1.75 -14.65 10.94
C VAL A 392 -0.68 -15.31 11.78
N THR A 393 0.06 -16.28 11.20
CA THR A 393 1.13 -17.00 11.89
C THR A 393 2.27 -16.06 12.26
N GLY A 394 2.77 -15.28 11.30
CA GLY A 394 3.90 -14.37 11.51
C GLY A 394 3.59 -13.29 12.54
N SER A 395 2.33 -12.82 12.63
CA SER A 395 1.87 -11.90 13.66
C SER A 395 1.79 -12.58 15.04
N TYR A 396 1.23 -13.80 15.10
CA TYR A 396 1.13 -14.59 16.33
C TYR A 396 2.51 -14.87 16.96
N LEU A 397 3.48 -15.26 16.13
CA LEU A 397 4.86 -15.53 16.55
C LEU A 397 5.61 -14.26 16.96
N ARG A 398 5.22 -13.10 16.45
CA ARG A 398 5.72 -11.78 16.91
C ARG A 398 4.98 -11.23 18.14
N GLY A 399 4.00 -11.97 18.66
CA GLY A 399 3.30 -11.67 19.90
C GLY A 399 1.98 -10.92 19.74
N ILE A 400 1.50 -10.72 18.52
CA ILE A 400 0.14 -10.21 18.27
C ILE A 400 -0.81 -11.39 18.42
N ARG A 401 -1.49 -11.51 19.57
CA ARG A 401 -2.30 -12.69 19.93
C ARG A 401 -3.72 -12.37 20.39
N ASP A 402 -4.11 -11.10 20.40
CA ASP A 402 -5.46 -10.69 20.82
C ASP A 402 -6.50 -10.93 19.70
N PHE A 403 -6.69 -12.18 19.28
CA PHE A 403 -7.73 -12.59 18.36
C PHE A 403 -8.13 -14.05 18.61
N ASP A 404 -9.22 -14.50 18.00
CA ASP A 404 -9.66 -15.90 18.08
C ASP A 404 -8.73 -16.80 17.26
N VAL A 405 -7.60 -17.17 17.87
CA VAL A 405 -6.55 -17.96 17.23
C VAL A 405 -7.03 -19.35 16.80
N GLN A 406 -7.95 -19.96 17.56
CA GLN A 406 -8.48 -21.27 17.24
C GLN A 406 -9.31 -21.21 15.96
N ALA A 407 -10.24 -20.24 15.86
CA ALA A 407 -11.03 -20.09 14.65
C ALA A 407 -10.18 -19.68 13.44
N ALA A 408 -9.18 -18.80 13.65
CA ALA A 408 -8.26 -18.44 12.58
C ALA A 408 -7.48 -19.67 12.08
N TYR A 409 -6.96 -20.49 13.00
CA TYR A 409 -6.24 -21.72 12.66
C TYR A 409 -7.11 -22.73 11.93
N GLU A 410 -8.35 -22.97 12.36
CA GLU A 410 -9.29 -23.85 11.68
C GLU A 410 -9.57 -23.40 10.23
N LEU A 411 -9.70 -22.09 10.00
CA LEU A 411 -9.86 -21.54 8.66
C LEU A 411 -8.59 -21.69 7.80
N LEU A 412 -7.40 -21.56 8.38
CA LEU A 412 -6.14 -21.84 7.68
C LEU A 412 -6.01 -23.34 7.31
N LEU A 413 -6.42 -24.24 8.20
CA LEU A 413 -6.51 -25.67 7.89
C LEU A 413 -7.50 -25.94 6.77
N ASN A 414 -8.65 -25.26 6.74
CA ASN A 414 -9.59 -25.38 5.61
C ASN A 414 -8.93 -24.96 4.31
N ASN A 415 -8.19 -23.84 4.29
CA ASN A 415 -7.47 -23.43 3.08
C ASN A 415 -6.42 -24.46 2.65
N ALA A 416 -5.74 -25.11 3.60
CA ALA A 416 -4.69 -26.09 3.32
C ALA A 416 -5.21 -27.49 2.94
N PHE A 417 -6.42 -27.90 3.37
CA PHE A 417 -6.90 -29.28 3.24
C PHE A 417 -8.24 -29.43 2.49
N VAL A 418 -9.03 -28.37 2.34
CA VAL A 418 -10.36 -28.42 1.70
C VAL A 418 -10.30 -27.75 0.33
N GLU A 419 -10.83 -28.42 -0.69
CA GLU A 419 -10.85 -27.89 -2.06
C GLU A 419 -11.66 -26.60 -2.13
N GLY A 420 -10.96 -25.51 -2.40
CA GLY A 420 -11.54 -24.20 -2.61
C GLY A 420 -11.99 -24.00 -4.06
N SER A 421 -12.96 -23.12 -4.25
CA SER A 421 -13.32 -22.63 -5.59
C SER A 421 -12.22 -21.76 -6.22
N GLY A 422 -11.37 -21.15 -5.38
CA GLY A 422 -10.44 -20.07 -5.73
C GLY A 422 -11.11 -18.83 -6.31
N LYS A 423 -12.42 -18.66 -6.10
CA LYS A 423 -13.17 -17.50 -6.57
C LYS A 423 -13.54 -16.61 -5.40
N GLY A 424 -13.23 -15.32 -5.55
CA GLY A 424 -13.48 -14.33 -4.52
C GLY A 424 -12.56 -14.50 -3.31
N PRO A 425 -12.74 -13.64 -2.28
CA PRO A 425 -11.79 -13.59 -1.17
C PRO A 425 -11.84 -14.85 -0.30
N MET A 426 -13.01 -15.43 -0.05
CA MET A 426 -13.14 -16.67 0.75
C MET A 426 -13.13 -17.92 -0.14
N GLY A 427 -12.37 -17.87 -1.24
CA GLY A 427 -12.38 -18.90 -2.27
C GLY A 427 -11.59 -20.17 -1.92
N GLY A 428 -10.66 -20.11 -0.98
CA GLY A 428 -9.73 -21.20 -0.65
C GLY A 428 -8.74 -21.53 -1.79
N ARG A 429 -7.89 -22.54 -1.59
CA ARG A 429 -6.88 -22.97 -2.57
C ARG A 429 -7.51 -23.82 -3.69
N ARG A 430 -7.12 -23.54 -4.95
CA ARG A 430 -7.49 -24.37 -6.11
C ARG A 430 -6.50 -25.51 -6.29
N PHE A 431 -6.97 -26.65 -6.78
CA PHE A 431 -6.14 -27.81 -7.09
C PHE A 431 -5.47 -28.41 -5.85
N ILE A 432 -6.05 -28.19 -4.65
CA ILE A 432 -5.44 -28.66 -3.41
C ILE A 432 -5.48 -30.18 -3.30
N LYS A 433 -6.53 -30.83 -3.83
CA LYS A 433 -6.59 -32.30 -3.90
C LYS A 433 -5.46 -32.85 -4.77
N GLU A 434 -5.28 -32.27 -5.96
CA GLU A 434 -4.19 -32.64 -6.87
C GLU A 434 -2.84 -32.45 -6.19
N TYR A 435 -2.60 -31.28 -5.58
CA TYR A 435 -1.39 -30.96 -4.84
C TYR A 435 -1.12 -31.96 -3.70
N MET A 436 -2.12 -32.32 -2.91
CA MET A 436 -1.97 -33.29 -1.81
C MET A 436 -1.74 -34.73 -2.30
N GLU A 437 -2.32 -35.12 -3.43
CA GLU A 437 -2.19 -36.48 -3.99
C GLU A 437 -0.82 -36.73 -4.60
N GLN A 438 -0.27 -35.77 -5.37
CA GLN A 438 0.97 -35.97 -6.13
C GLN A 438 2.17 -35.17 -5.60
N GLY A 439 1.95 -34.14 -4.78
CA GLY A 439 2.99 -33.25 -4.25
C GLY A 439 3.31 -32.04 -5.15
N TRP A 440 2.61 -31.86 -6.26
CA TRP A 440 2.68 -30.64 -7.08
C TRP A 440 1.34 -30.39 -7.77
N ILE A 441 1.15 -29.23 -8.37
CA ILE A 441 0.04 -28.98 -9.31
C ILE A 441 0.59 -29.20 -10.71
N SER A 442 -0.04 -30.06 -11.52
CA SER A 442 0.36 -30.28 -12.90
C SER A 442 -0.12 -29.14 -13.79
N GLU A 443 0.69 -28.75 -14.77
CA GLU A 443 0.33 -27.73 -15.75
C GLU A 443 -0.44 -28.32 -16.94
N ASP A 444 -1.21 -27.49 -17.62
CA ASP A 444 -1.89 -27.85 -18.87
C ASP A 444 -0.90 -27.86 -20.06
N ASP A 445 -0.99 -28.85 -20.96
CA ASP A 445 -0.15 -28.91 -22.17
C ASP A 445 -0.71 -27.99 -23.27
N ILE A 446 -0.25 -26.73 -23.29
CA ILE A 446 -0.72 -25.72 -24.23
C ILE A 446 0.31 -25.49 -25.34
N THR A 447 -0.11 -25.70 -26.59
CA THR A 447 0.70 -25.38 -27.77
C THR A 447 0.81 -23.87 -27.96
N ASN A 448 2.04 -23.35 -28.07
CA ASN A 448 2.36 -21.93 -28.33
C ASN A 448 1.70 -20.93 -27.36
N PRO A 449 1.97 -21.03 -26.04
CA PRO A 449 1.37 -20.13 -25.06
C PRO A 449 1.82 -18.68 -25.27
N LYS A 450 0.90 -17.75 -25.07
CA LYS A 450 1.09 -16.31 -25.15
C LYS A 450 1.16 -15.69 -23.76
N LEU A 451 1.53 -14.42 -23.68
CA LEU A 451 1.60 -13.68 -22.42
C LEU A 451 0.26 -13.76 -21.67
N GLU A 452 -0.85 -13.66 -22.41
CA GLU A 452 -2.23 -13.68 -21.92
C GLU A 452 -2.84 -15.09 -21.85
N THR A 453 -2.07 -16.15 -22.10
CA THR A 453 -2.55 -17.52 -21.88
C THR A 453 -2.89 -17.68 -20.40
N VAL A 454 -4.10 -18.21 -20.16
CA VAL A 454 -4.63 -18.51 -18.83
C VAL A 454 -4.72 -20.02 -18.66
N ALA A 455 -4.05 -20.54 -17.64
CA ALA A 455 -4.03 -21.94 -17.23
C ALA A 455 -3.92 -22.02 -15.70
N LYS A 456 -3.05 -22.87 -15.16
CA LYS A 456 -3.02 -23.14 -13.73
C LYS A 456 -2.01 -22.30 -12.93
N ALA A 457 -1.02 -21.66 -13.55
CA ALA A 457 0.12 -21.06 -12.84
C ALA A 457 0.78 -22.08 -11.90
N ALA A 458 0.92 -23.32 -12.39
CA ALA A 458 1.11 -24.49 -11.55
C ALA A 458 2.43 -24.47 -10.78
N VAL A 459 3.47 -23.87 -11.35
CA VAL A 459 4.77 -23.69 -10.69
C VAL A 459 4.63 -22.73 -9.51
N THR A 460 4.10 -21.53 -9.77
CA THR A 460 3.90 -20.53 -8.72
C THR A 460 3.00 -21.05 -7.61
N LYS A 461 1.85 -21.67 -7.93
CA LYS A 461 0.95 -22.22 -6.90
C LYS A 461 1.62 -23.30 -6.05
N THR A 462 2.37 -24.21 -6.66
CA THR A 462 3.04 -25.29 -5.92
C THR A 462 4.07 -24.73 -4.94
N GLN A 463 4.86 -23.74 -5.36
CA GLN A 463 5.85 -23.08 -4.51
C GLN A 463 5.19 -22.26 -3.39
N GLU A 464 4.17 -21.47 -3.72
CA GLU A 464 3.44 -20.63 -2.77
C GLU A 464 2.67 -21.48 -1.75
N TYR A 465 2.00 -22.56 -2.18
CA TYR A 465 1.29 -23.45 -1.26
C TYR A 465 2.24 -24.20 -0.33
N ALA A 466 3.43 -24.57 -0.80
CA ALA A 466 4.46 -25.15 0.06
C ALA A 466 4.90 -24.18 1.17
N TYR A 467 4.99 -22.88 0.84
CA TYR A 467 5.30 -21.84 1.83
C TYR A 467 4.12 -21.54 2.78
N ASP A 468 2.89 -21.49 2.26
CA ASP A 468 1.69 -21.27 3.07
C ASP A 468 1.41 -22.47 4.00
N ASP A 469 1.78 -23.69 3.58
CA ASP A 469 1.78 -24.88 4.44
C ASP A 469 2.81 -24.77 5.56
N TYR A 470 4.02 -24.31 5.26
CA TYR A 470 5.05 -24.05 6.27
C TYR A 470 4.53 -23.05 7.32
N ALA A 471 3.97 -21.92 6.89
CA ALA A 471 3.39 -20.94 7.81
C ALA A 471 2.30 -21.56 8.69
N THR A 472 1.36 -22.30 8.10
CA THR A 472 0.29 -22.97 8.87
C THR A 472 0.85 -24.03 9.83
N ALA A 473 1.90 -24.75 9.44
CA ALA A 473 2.58 -25.72 10.30
C ALA A 473 3.22 -25.06 11.52
N LEU A 474 3.85 -23.88 11.37
CA LEU A 474 4.40 -23.16 12.51
C LEU A 474 3.32 -22.82 13.55
N LEU A 475 2.13 -22.41 13.11
CA LEU A 475 1.01 -22.17 14.03
C LEU A 475 0.49 -23.49 14.64
N ALA A 476 0.38 -24.56 13.85
CA ALA A 476 0.00 -25.89 14.35
C ALA A 476 0.92 -26.34 15.50
N LYS A 477 2.24 -26.12 15.35
CA LYS A 477 3.24 -26.42 16.38
C LYS A 477 3.00 -25.63 17.66
N GLU A 478 2.76 -24.32 17.56
CA GLU A 478 2.48 -23.46 18.73
C GLU A 478 1.18 -23.84 19.45
N LEU A 479 0.20 -24.39 18.72
CA LEU A 479 -1.07 -24.85 19.27
C LEU A 479 -1.06 -26.32 19.73
N GLY A 480 0.07 -27.02 19.59
CA GLY A 480 0.22 -28.41 20.01
C GLY A 480 -0.44 -29.44 19.07
N ASP A 481 -0.83 -29.05 17.86
CA ASP A 481 -1.41 -29.93 16.84
C ASP A 481 -0.31 -30.64 16.05
N SER A 482 0.29 -31.64 16.69
CA SER A 482 1.37 -32.44 16.08
C SER A 482 0.92 -33.18 14.82
N GLU A 483 -0.34 -33.57 14.69
CA GLU A 483 -0.82 -34.31 13.53
C GLU A 483 -0.81 -33.45 12.27
N ASN A 484 -1.38 -32.25 12.32
CA ASN A 484 -1.39 -31.35 11.18
C ASN A 484 -0.01 -30.72 10.94
N TYR A 485 0.77 -30.46 11.99
CA TYR A 485 2.17 -30.05 11.86
C TYR A 485 2.96 -31.00 10.94
N GLU A 486 2.97 -32.29 11.24
CA GLU A 486 3.73 -33.28 10.46
C GLU A 486 3.23 -33.40 9.01
N LYS A 487 1.90 -33.36 8.80
CA LYS A 487 1.31 -33.40 7.45
C LYS A 487 1.70 -32.18 6.61
N LEU A 488 1.64 -30.99 7.20
CA LEU A 488 1.96 -29.73 6.51
C LEU A 488 3.47 -29.60 6.27
N MET A 489 4.31 -29.91 7.27
CA MET A 489 5.77 -29.93 7.11
C MET A 489 6.21 -30.88 6.00
N LYS A 490 5.59 -32.06 5.86
CA LYS A 490 5.89 -32.97 4.75
C LYS A 490 5.62 -32.33 3.38
N ARG A 491 4.59 -31.48 3.26
CA ARG A 491 4.21 -30.81 2.02
C ARG A 491 5.12 -29.63 1.67
N THR A 492 5.92 -29.11 2.61
CA THR A 492 6.82 -27.97 2.34
C THR A 492 7.91 -28.30 1.31
N ASP A 493 8.20 -29.58 1.10
CA ASP A 493 9.13 -30.07 0.07
C ASP A 493 8.54 -30.07 -1.35
N SER A 494 7.26 -29.71 -1.51
CA SER A 494 6.56 -29.79 -2.79
C SER A 494 7.22 -29.01 -3.93
N TYR A 495 7.90 -27.90 -3.61
CA TYR A 495 8.65 -27.12 -4.60
C TYR A 495 9.74 -27.94 -5.32
N LYS A 496 10.31 -28.95 -4.64
CA LYS A 496 11.38 -29.82 -5.19
C LYS A 496 10.88 -30.65 -6.37
N HIS A 497 9.58 -30.96 -6.44
CA HIS A 497 8.99 -31.72 -7.56
C HIS A 497 9.00 -30.98 -8.89
N LEU A 498 9.18 -29.66 -8.86
CA LEU A 498 9.17 -28.80 -10.04
C LEU A 498 10.55 -28.33 -10.46
N PHE A 499 11.60 -28.68 -9.72
CA PHE A 499 12.97 -28.39 -10.13
C PHE A 499 13.43 -29.36 -11.21
N ASP A 500 13.63 -28.86 -12.43
CA ASP A 500 14.19 -29.63 -13.53
C ASP A 500 15.73 -29.50 -13.50
N PRO A 501 16.47 -30.55 -13.09
CA PRO A 501 17.93 -30.47 -12.95
C PRO A 501 18.65 -30.27 -14.29
N SER A 502 18.02 -30.59 -15.43
CA SER A 502 18.62 -30.42 -16.75
C SER A 502 18.67 -28.95 -17.19
N THR A 503 17.74 -28.13 -16.70
CA THR A 503 17.63 -26.70 -17.01
C THR A 503 17.99 -25.83 -15.80
N GLN A 504 17.98 -26.42 -14.60
CA GLN A 504 18.16 -25.77 -13.31
C GLN A 504 17.14 -24.65 -13.09
N PHE A 505 15.88 -24.90 -13.43
CA PHE A 505 14.76 -23.99 -13.19
C PHE A 505 13.60 -24.74 -12.54
N MET A 506 12.72 -23.99 -11.87
CA MET A 506 11.38 -24.47 -11.61
C MET A 506 10.61 -24.49 -12.93
N ARG A 507 10.13 -25.65 -13.36
CA ARG A 507 9.53 -25.88 -14.68
C ARG A 507 8.17 -26.54 -14.53
N GLY A 508 7.22 -26.14 -15.37
CA GLY A 508 5.90 -26.77 -15.43
C GLY A 508 6.02 -28.26 -15.72
N ARG A 509 5.25 -29.06 -14.99
CA ARG A 509 5.25 -30.52 -15.08
C ARG A 509 3.85 -31.01 -15.40
N LEU A 510 3.71 -31.90 -16.37
CA LEU A 510 2.44 -32.50 -16.76
C LEU A 510 2.00 -33.54 -15.74
N LYS A 511 0.74 -33.98 -15.87
CA LYS A 511 0.13 -34.97 -14.97
C LYS A 511 0.86 -36.32 -14.97
N ASP A 512 1.45 -36.72 -16.09
CA ASP A 512 2.26 -37.94 -16.20
C ASP A 512 3.70 -37.78 -15.64
N GLY A 513 4.03 -36.60 -15.14
CA GLY A 513 5.34 -36.28 -14.59
C GLY A 513 6.38 -35.85 -15.63
N THR A 514 6.04 -35.74 -16.91
CA THR A 514 6.94 -35.17 -17.93
C THR A 514 6.99 -33.64 -17.86
N TRP A 515 8.07 -33.03 -18.36
CA TRP A 515 8.24 -31.58 -18.33
C TRP A 515 7.59 -30.89 -19.54
N ILE A 516 7.01 -29.70 -19.34
CA ILE A 516 6.46 -28.87 -20.43
C ILE A 516 7.54 -28.57 -21.46
N THR A 517 7.32 -28.93 -22.72
CA THR A 517 8.27 -28.73 -23.84
C THR A 517 7.58 -28.13 -25.08
N PRO A 518 8.20 -27.17 -25.79
CA PRO A 518 9.50 -26.55 -25.51
C PRO A 518 9.46 -25.64 -24.27
N PHE A 519 10.63 -25.43 -23.65
CA PHE A 519 10.78 -24.57 -22.49
C PHE A 519 11.68 -23.38 -22.79
N ASP A 520 11.14 -22.18 -22.63
CA ASP A 520 11.87 -20.92 -22.66
C ASP A 520 11.76 -20.21 -21.29
N PRO A 521 12.84 -20.14 -20.50
CA PRO A 521 12.81 -19.51 -19.18
C PRO A 521 12.67 -17.99 -19.24
N LYS A 522 12.87 -17.35 -20.40
CA LYS A 522 12.75 -15.89 -20.56
C LYS A 522 11.32 -15.47 -20.92
N ARG A 523 10.46 -16.39 -21.35
CA ARG A 523 9.08 -16.11 -21.74
C ARG A 523 8.21 -15.77 -20.52
N PRO A 524 7.67 -14.54 -20.42
CA PRO A 524 6.75 -14.19 -19.34
C PRO A 524 5.32 -14.63 -19.62
N PHE A 525 4.58 -14.86 -18.53
CA PHE A 525 3.17 -15.18 -18.55
C PHE A 525 2.44 -14.42 -17.44
N TYR A 526 1.20 -14.00 -17.71
CA TYR A 526 0.30 -13.56 -16.65
C TYR A 526 -0.22 -14.76 -15.84
N GLU A 527 -0.62 -15.85 -16.50
CA GLU A 527 -1.18 -17.03 -15.82
C GLU A 527 -0.98 -18.32 -16.66
N TYR A 528 0.26 -18.79 -16.85
CA TYR A 528 0.49 -20.12 -17.49
C TYR A 528 1.29 -21.04 -16.56
N MET A 529 2.58 -21.27 -16.76
CA MET A 529 3.40 -22.02 -15.78
C MET A 529 3.62 -21.20 -14.51
N TYR A 530 3.74 -19.88 -14.68
CA TYR A 530 3.99 -18.91 -13.61
C TYR A 530 2.85 -17.90 -13.54
N ARG A 531 2.74 -17.25 -12.37
CA ARG A 531 1.90 -16.06 -12.17
C ARG A 531 2.75 -14.80 -12.34
N GLU A 532 2.40 -13.99 -13.34
CA GLU A 532 3.01 -12.68 -13.61
C GLU A 532 4.55 -12.69 -13.65
N ALA A 533 5.12 -13.74 -14.22
CA ALA A 533 6.55 -13.99 -14.17
C ALA A 533 7.01 -14.88 -15.33
N ASN A 534 8.32 -15.01 -15.44
CA ASN A 534 8.97 -16.04 -16.24
C ASN A 534 9.78 -17.00 -15.35
N GLY A 535 10.47 -17.96 -15.97
CA GLY A 535 11.24 -18.97 -15.24
C GLY A 535 12.38 -18.40 -14.41
N TRP A 536 12.99 -17.30 -14.85
CA TRP A 536 14.02 -16.60 -14.07
C TRP A 536 13.45 -15.97 -12.80
N GLN A 537 12.30 -15.33 -12.90
CA GLN A 537 11.67 -14.59 -11.80
C GLN A 537 11.03 -15.51 -10.76
N SER A 538 10.53 -16.68 -11.14
CA SER A 538 9.88 -17.61 -10.21
C SER A 538 10.80 -18.65 -9.56
N THR A 539 11.98 -18.90 -10.13
CA THR A 539 12.82 -20.04 -9.68
C THR A 539 13.34 -19.89 -8.25
N PHE A 540 13.68 -18.68 -7.82
CA PHE A 540 14.37 -18.43 -6.54
C PHE A 540 13.41 -18.22 -5.37
N PHE A 541 12.37 -19.05 -5.27
CA PHE A 541 11.36 -18.96 -4.22
C PHE A 541 11.23 -20.28 -3.44
N ALA A 542 11.79 -20.28 -2.24
CA ALA A 542 11.61 -21.28 -1.18
C ALA A 542 12.10 -20.70 0.17
N PRO A 543 11.52 -19.58 0.65
CA PRO A 543 12.06 -18.85 1.80
C PRO A 543 12.03 -19.66 3.11
N HIS A 544 11.21 -20.70 3.20
CA HIS A 544 11.16 -21.64 4.32
C HIS A 544 12.28 -22.70 4.31
N ASP A 545 12.98 -22.89 3.19
CA ASP A 545 13.99 -23.95 3.01
C ASP A 545 15.11 -23.52 2.03
N SER A 546 15.74 -22.37 2.29
CA SER A 546 16.77 -21.82 1.38
C SER A 546 17.97 -22.74 1.19
N GLU A 547 18.45 -23.39 2.25
CA GLU A 547 19.57 -24.34 2.16
C GLU A 547 19.17 -25.60 1.38
N GLY A 548 17.96 -26.14 1.60
CA GLY A 548 17.46 -27.27 0.82
C GLY A 548 17.25 -26.93 -0.66
N PHE A 549 16.81 -25.71 -0.97
CA PHE A 549 16.71 -25.22 -2.34
C PHE A 549 18.09 -25.08 -3.00
N ILE A 550 19.08 -24.52 -2.30
CA ILE A 550 20.47 -24.44 -2.79
C ILE A 550 21.05 -25.83 -3.04
N ALA A 551 20.72 -26.82 -2.20
CA ALA A 551 21.17 -28.20 -2.35
C ALA A 551 20.63 -28.91 -3.60
N LEU A 552 19.61 -28.37 -4.29
CA LEU A 552 19.17 -28.88 -5.59
C LEU A 552 20.19 -28.64 -6.70
N TYR A 553 21.13 -27.71 -6.48
CA TYR A 553 22.19 -27.38 -7.43
C TYR A 553 23.44 -28.20 -7.17
N PRO A 554 24.29 -28.45 -8.18
CA PRO A 554 25.50 -29.26 -8.02
C PRO A 554 26.49 -28.77 -6.94
N SER A 555 26.46 -27.48 -6.60
CA SER A 555 27.24 -26.87 -5.52
C SER A 555 26.74 -25.47 -5.20
N LYS A 556 27.12 -24.91 -4.04
CA LYS A 556 26.89 -23.48 -3.71
C LYS A 556 27.46 -22.55 -4.79
N LYS A 557 28.58 -22.90 -5.42
CA LYS A 557 29.17 -22.13 -6.53
C LYS A 557 28.34 -22.21 -7.81
N ALA A 558 27.76 -23.37 -8.12
CA ALA A 558 26.86 -23.51 -9.26
C ALA A 558 25.57 -22.69 -9.04
N PHE A 559 25.02 -22.71 -7.83
CA PHE A 559 23.90 -21.85 -7.44
C PHE A 559 24.25 -20.37 -7.57
N GLU A 560 25.39 -19.93 -7.03
CA GLU A 560 25.87 -18.54 -7.13
C GLU A 560 25.94 -18.10 -8.60
N ASN A 561 26.49 -18.93 -9.50
CA ASN A 561 26.57 -18.61 -10.93
C ASN A 561 25.17 -18.55 -11.59
N LYS A 562 24.23 -19.41 -11.18
CA LYS A 562 22.84 -19.34 -11.65
C LYS A 562 22.17 -18.04 -11.18
N LEU A 563 22.38 -17.65 -9.92
CA LEU A 563 21.86 -16.41 -9.36
C LEU A 563 22.50 -15.18 -10.02
N ASP A 564 23.82 -15.18 -10.27
CA ASP A 564 24.48 -14.13 -11.05
C ASP A 564 23.84 -13.97 -12.44
N SER A 565 23.45 -15.09 -13.06
CA SER A 565 22.80 -15.08 -14.38
C SER A 565 21.43 -14.38 -14.39
N LEU A 566 20.67 -14.42 -13.29
CA LEU A 566 19.42 -13.67 -13.15
C LEU A 566 19.66 -12.17 -13.38
N PHE A 567 20.76 -11.63 -12.85
CA PHE A 567 21.07 -10.20 -12.92
C PHE A 567 21.88 -9.80 -14.17
N MET A 568 22.38 -10.78 -14.93
CA MET A 568 23.23 -10.56 -16.11
C MET A 568 22.53 -10.82 -17.45
N ILE A 569 21.62 -11.79 -17.51
CA ILE A 569 20.90 -12.11 -18.75
C ILE A 569 19.89 -11.00 -19.00
N PRO A 570 19.88 -10.35 -20.19
CA PRO A 570 18.98 -9.24 -20.44
C PRO A 570 17.52 -9.71 -20.55
N TRP A 571 16.60 -8.81 -20.18
CA TRP A 571 15.19 -8.91 -20.55
C TRP A 571 15.03 -8.81 -22.07
N ASP A 572 14.15 -9.64 -22.66
CA ASP A 572 13.95 -9.72 -24.11
C ASP A 572 13.03 -8.61 -24.66
N GLY A 573 12.73 -7.58 -23.85
CA GLY A 573 11.95 -6.42 -24.28
C GLY A 573 10.45 -6.67 -24.45
N TYR A 574 9.90 -7.70 -23.79
CA TYR A 574 8.45 -7.91 -23.77
C TYR A 574 7.77 -6.76 -23.04
N GLU A 575 6.78 -6.15 -23.68
CA GLU A 575 5.85 -5.24 -23.02
C GLU A 575 4.81 -6.05 -22.25
N ALA A 576 4.91 -6.03 -20.93
CA ALA A 576 3.92 -6.60 -20.02
C ALA A 576 3.61 -5.55 -18.94
N HIS A 577 2.32 -5.28 -18.76
CA HIS A 577 1.76 -4.22 -17.91
C HIS A 577 2.45 -4.00 -16.56
N ASN A 578 2.57 -5.05 -15.73
CA ASN A 578 3.15 -5.01 -14.39
C ASN A 578 4.59 -5.53 -14.31
N LEU A 579 5.24 -5.86 -15.43
CA LEU A 579 6.65 -6.28 -15.42
C LEU A 579 7.47 -5.11 -15.96
N THR A 580 7.91 -4.26 -15.05
CA THR A 580 8.61 -3.02 -15.35
C THR A 580 9.94 -2.92 -14.61
N THR A 581 10.93 -2.34 -15.28
CA THR A 581 12.24 -1.98 -14.74
C THR A 581 13.09 -3.16 -14.26
N PHE A 582 14.16 -3.43 -15.02
CA PHE A 582 14.91 -4.67 -14.91
C PHE A 582 16.40 -4.50 -14.58
N ILE A 583 16.94 -5.46 -13.81
CA ILE A 583 18.37 -5.75 -13.68
C ILE A 583 18.60 -7.13 -14.28
N GLY A 584 18.99 -7.18 -15.56
CA GLY A 584 18.98 -8.44 -16.28
C GLY A 584 17.54 -8.97 -16.44
N GLN A 585 17.24 -10.11 -15.83
CA GLN A 585 15.91 -10.74 -15.75
C GLN A 585 15.18 -10.43 -14.44
N TYR A 586 15.89 -9.94 -13.40
CA TYR A 586 15.26 -9.46 -12.17
C TYR A 586 14.37 -8.25 -12.47
N CYS A 587 13.09 -8.33 -12.10
CA CYS A 587 12.09 -7.28 -12.26
C CYS A 587 11.77 -6.72 -10.87
N HIS A 588 12.10 -5.46 -10.59
CA HIS A 588 11.77 -4.87 -9.29
C HIS A 588 10.31 -4.40 -9.24
N GLY A 589 9.76 -3.96 -10.38
CA GLY A 589 8.38 -3.49 -10.47
C GLY A 589 7.31 -4.56 -10.26
N ASN A 590 7.69 -5.82 -9.98
CA ASN A 590 6.78 -6.91 -9.66
C ASN A 590 7.32 -7.80 -8.52
N GLN A 591 6.43 -8.32 -7.70
CA GLN A 591 6.70 -8.98 -6.41
C GLN A 591 7.40 -10.36 -6.47
N PRO A 592 7.17 -11.24 -7.48
CA PRO A 592 7.68 -12.62 -7.45
C PRO A 592 9.18 -12.74 -7.17
N GLY A 593 9.97 -11.79 -7.68
CA GLY A 593 11.43 -11.79 -7.57
C GLY A 593 11.99 -11.07 -6.34
N HIS A 594 11.18 -10.38 -5.53
CA HIS A 594 11.68 -9.44 -4.50
C HIS A 594 12.64 -10.05 -3.48
N SER A 595 12.50 -11.33 -3.14
CA SER A 595 13.39 -12.04 -2.21
C SER A 595 14.65 -12.64 -2.86
N SER A 596 14.75 -12.63 -4.20
CA SER A 596 15.84 -13.31 -4.93
C SER A 596 17.22 -12.71 -4.63
N ILE A 597 17.31 -11.39 -4.39
CA ILE A 597 18.58 -10.71 -4.06
C ILE A 597 19.20 -11.30 -2.78
N TYR A 598 18.37 -11.72 -1.82
CA TYR A 598 18.83 -12.19 -0.52
C TYR A 598 19.36 -13.63 -0.55
N MET A 599 19.16 -14.37 -1.65
CA MET A 599 19.73 -15.71 -1.81
C MET A 599 21.27 -15.72 -1.74
N TYR A 600 21.93 -14.59 -2.02
CA TYR A 600 23.38 -14.45 -1.82
C TYR A 600 23.84 -14.57 -0.36
N TYR A 601 22.97 -14.29 0.63
CA TYR A 601 23.30 -14.43 2.05
C TYR A 601 23.55 -15.90 2.44
N PHE A 602 22.90 -16.85 1.76
CA PHE A 602 22.99 -18.29 2.03
C PHE A 602 24.16 -18.99 1.29
N VAL A 603 24.93 -18.22 0.49
CA VAL A 603 26.13 -18.70 -0.21
C VAL A 603 27.37 -17.84 0.08
N ASP A 604 27.38 -17.14 1.21
CA ASP A 604 28.51 -16.33 1.70
C ASP A 604 28.94 -15.23 0.69
N LYS A 605 27.96 -14.58 0.08
CA LYS A 605 28.13 -13.49 -0.91
C LYS A 605 27.28 -12.27 -0.58
N GLN A 606 27.06 -11.98 0.69
CA GLN A 606 26.23 -10.86 1.16
C GLN A 606 26.55 -9.53 0.45
N GLU A 607 27.81 -9.27 0.14
CA GLU A 607 28.24 -8.06 -0.57
C GLU A 607 27.66 -7.94 -1.99
N LYS A 608 27.38 -9.05 -2.67
CA LYS A 608 26.70 -9.05 -3.98
C LYS A 608 25.24 -8.65 -3.83
N ALA A 609 24.56 -9.14 -2.79
CA ALA A 609 23.20 -8.69 -2.47
C ALA A 609 23.19 -7.18 -2.25
N GLN A 610 24.10 -6.67 -1.41
CA GLN A 610 24.09 -5.25 -1.04
C GLN A 610 24.35 -4.33 -2.24
N LYS A 611 25.19 -4.72 -3.20
CA LYS A 611 25.34 -3.98 -4.48
C LYS A 611 24.03 -3.81 -5.22
N LEU A 612 23.24 -4.88 -5.31
CA LEU A 612 21.94 -4.88 -5.98
C LEU A 612 20.91 -4.08 -5.18
N LEU A 613 20.88 -4.24 -3.85
CA LEU A 613 20.02 -3.45 -2.96
C LEU A 613 20.32 -1.95 -3.10
N ASN A 614 21.58 -1.54 -3.10
CA ASN A 614 21.98 -0.14 -3.31
C ASN A 614 21.50 0.40 -4.66
N ARG A 615 21.61 -0.40 -5.73
CA ARG A 615 21.10 -0.02 -7.05
C ARG A 615 19.58 0.18 -7.05
N VAL A 616 18.85 -0.69 -6.38
CA VAL A 616 17.39 -0.62 -6.27
C VAL A 616 16.96 0.56 -5.42
N LEU A 617 17.47 0.68 -4.19
CA LEU A 617 17.13 1.75 -3.24
C LEU A 617 17.42 3.14 -3.81
N ASN A 618 18.56 3.31 -4.49
CA ASN A 618 18.96 4.61 -5.03
C ASN A 618 18.34 4.91 -6.40
N GLY A 619 17.86 3.89 -7.11
CA GLY A 619 17.49 4.01 -8.52
C GLY A 619 16.00 3.89 -8.82
N TYR A 620 15.24 3.11 -8.04
CA TYR A 620 13.93 2.57 -8.48
C TYR A 620 12.70 3.15 -7.78
N TYR A 621 12.90 4.10 -6.88
CA TYR A 621 11.83 4.78 -6.12
C TYR A 621 11.71 6.28 -6.46
N ARG A 622 12.60 6.79 -7.31
CA ARG A 622 12.65 8.18 -7.76
C ARG A 622 13.07 8.28 -9.22
N MET A 623 12.29 7.63 -10.09
CA MET A 623 12.61 7.50 -11.50
C MET A 623 11.98 8.61 -12.36
N GLY A 624 12.42 8.67 -13.62
CA GLY A 624 11.93 9.61 -14.60
C GLY A 624 12.42 11.05 -14.38
N PRO A 625 12.13 11.96 -15.32
CA PRO A 625 12.68 13.32 -15.33
C PRO A 625 12.24 14.18 -14.14
N LYS A 626 11.11 13.83 -13.51
CA LYS A 626 10.57 14.51 -12.32
C LYS A 626 10.98 13.84 -11.01
N LYS A 627 11.63 12.67 -11.05
CA LYS A 627 11.94 11.84 -9.86
C LYS A 627 10.70 11.47 -9.03
N LEU A 628 9.55 11.31 -9.68
CA LEU A 628 8.25 11.00 -9.06
C LEU A 628 7.73 9.61 -9.42
N ALA A 629 8.41 8.86 -10.27
CA ALA A 629 7.95 7.53 -10.67
C ALA A 629 8.62 6.41 -9.86
N TYR A 630 7.90 5.31 -9.67
CA TYR A 630 8.45 4.05 -9.18
C TYR A 630 8.75 3.11 -10.34
N SER A 631 9.56 2.09 -10.06
CA SER A 631 9.83 0.98 -10.96
C SER A 631 8.61 0.11 -11.31
N GLY A 632 7.50 0.21 -10.59
CA GLY A 632 6.24 -0.52 -10.81
C GLY A 632 5.20 -0.13 -9.78
N MET A 633 4.10 -0.89 -9.71
CA MET A 633 2.96 -0.64 -8.81
C MET A 633 3.37 -0.67 -7.34
N ASP A 634 2.82 0.24 -6.53
CA ASP A 634 3.07 0.24 -5.08
C ASP A 634 2.31 -0.90 -4.36
N ASP A 635 1.28 -1.43 -5.03
CA ASP A 635 0.44 -2.55 -4.58
C ASP A 635 -0.02 -2.43 -3.14
N ALA A 636 -0.70 -1.32 -2.86
CA ALA A 636 -1.25 -0.99 -1.54
C ALA A 636 -0.18 -0.86 -0.43
N GLY A 637 1.05 -0.49 -0.80
CA GLY A 637 2.15 -0.17 0.10
C GLY A 637 3.21 -1.26 0.23
N GLU A 638 3.13 -2.33 -0.56
CA GLU A 638 4.12 -3.42 -0.53
C GLU A 638 5.50 -2.96 -1.00
N MET A 639 5.61 -2.32 -2.17
CA MET A 639 6.91 -1.79 -2.66
C MET A 639 7.47 -0.75 -1.68
N SER A 640 6.61 0.15 -1.21
CA SER A 640 7.00 1.12 -0.18
C SER A 640 7.51 0.46 1.11
N SER A 641 6.89 -0.62 1.55
CA SER A 641 7.33 -1.35 2.76
C SER A 641 8.64 -2.10 2.55
N TRP A 642 8.86 -2.63 1.35
CA TRP A 642 10.15 -3.20 0.94
C TRP A 642 11.27 -2.16 1.07
N TYR A 643 11.03 -0.93 0.61
CA TYR A 643 11.97 0.18 0.75
C TYR A 643 12.22 0.52 2.21
N VAL A 644 11.17 0.72 3.00
CA VAL A 644 11.26 1.11 4.42
C VAL A 644 12.13 0.13 5.19
N LEU A 645 11.85 -1.17 5.09
CA LEU A 645 12.60 -2.20 5.80
C LEU A 645 14.08 -2.19 5.38
N ASN A 646 14.36 -2.17 4.07
CA ASN A 646 15.73 -2.19 3.59
C ASN A 646 16.52 -0.93 3.93
N ALA A 647 15.88 0.23 3.84
CA ALA A 647 16.49 1.51 4.18
C ALA A 647 16.94 1.56 5.65
N ILE A 648 16.19 0.90 6.55
CA ILE A 648 16.55 0.79 7.96
C ILE A 648 17.51 -0.36 8.28
N GLY A 649 17.88 -1.19 7.31
CA GLY A 649 18.82 -2.30 7.50
C GLY A 649 18.17 -3.63 7.86
N LEU A 650 16.88 -3.84 7.56
CA LEU A 650 16.14 -5.07 7.84
C LEU A 650 15.42 -5.60 6.60
N TYR A 651 15.16 -6.90 6.52
CA TYR A 651 14.29 -7.48 5.50
C TYR A 651 13.54 -8.71 6.00
N THR A 652 12.25 -8.81 5.67
CA THR A 652 11.38 -9.93 6.03
C THR A 652 11.48 -11.03 4.98
N TYR A 653 12.56 -11.82 5.05
CA TYR A 653 12.83 -12.86 4.06
C TYR A 653 11.78 -13.98 4.04
N SER A 654 11.41 -14.48 5.23
CA SER A 654 10.28 -15.37 5.43
C SER A 654 9.32 -14.69 6.41
N PRO A 655 8.26 -14.02 5.93
CA PRO A 655 7.30 -13.30 6.77
C PRO A 655 6.68 -14.12 7.91
N ALA A 656 6.51 -15.43 7.71
CA ALA A 656 6.00 -16.34 8.74
C ALA A 656 6.96 -16.49 9.92
N ASP A 657 8.28 -16.39 9.71
CA ASP A 657 9.28 -16.51 10.75
C ASP A 657 9.42 -15.18 11.52
N PRO A 658 9.52 -15.18 12.86
CA PRO A 658 9.65 -13.97 13.66
C PRO A 658 11.10 -13.43 13.66
N GLU A 659 11.72 -13.36 12.48
CA GLU A 659 13.10 -12.90 12.28
C GLU A 659 13.24 -12.05 11.01
N TYR A 660 14.40 -11.41 10.88
CA TYR A 660 14.73 -10.48 9.81
C TYR A 660 16.17 -10.69 9.36
N ILE A 661 16.43 -10.61 8.05
CA ILE A 661 17.78 -10.45 7.55
C ILE A 661 18.25 -9.03 7.86
N VAL A 662 19.46 -8.90 8.41
CA VAL A 662 20.17 -7.64 8.61
C VAL A 662 20.90 -7.27 7.33
N THR A 663 20.51 -6.14 6.74
CA THR A 663 21.15 -5.53 5.57
C THR A 663 21.98 -4.31 5.98
N VAL A 664 22.70 -3.68 5.04
CA VAL A 664 23.37 -2.41 5.33
C VAL A 664 22.33 -1.27 5.23
N PRO A 665 22.03 -0.54 6.33
CA PRO A 665 21.08 0.55 6.30
C PRO A 665 21.61 1.74 5.49
N LEU A 666 20.70 2.50 4.88
CA LEU A 666 21.06 3.76 4.19
C LEU A 666 21.57 4.81 5.18
N PHE A 667 20.99 4.82 6.38
CA PHE A 667 21.26 5.83 7.40
C PHE A 667 22.38 5.41 8.35
N GLU A 668 23.07 6.40 8.92
CA GLU A 668 24.11 6.17 9.92
C GLU A 668 23.51 5.60 11.21
N LYS A 669 22.33 6.07 11.57
CA LYS A 669 21.60 5.60 12.74
C LYS A 669 20.10 5.60 12.50
N VAL A 670 19.45 4.52 12.89
CA VAL A 670 17.99 4.37 12.89
C VAL A 670 17.55 4.11 14.31
N ILE A 671 16.45 4.75 14.72
CA ILE A 671 15.83 4.56 16.02
C ILE A 671 14.37 4.27 15.77
N PHE A 672 13.88 3.09 16.15
CA PHE A 672 12.45 2.80 16.07
C PHE A 672 11.91 2.24 17.37
N ASN A 673 10.65 2.57 17.66
CA ASN A 673 10.00 2.22 18.92
C ASN A 673 9.07 1.01 18.71
N LEU A 674 9.38 -0.11 19.37
CA LEU A 674 8.48 -1.26 19.45
C LEU A 674 7.92 -1.32 20.87
N ASP A 675 6.61 -1.07 21.01
CA ASP A 675 5.88 -1.17 22.29
C ASP A 675 6.49 -0.35 23.46
N GLY A 676 6.97 0.86 23.17
CA GLY A 676 7.52 1.77 24.18
C GLY A 676 9.01 1.59 24.46
N THR A 677 9.68 0.63 23.81
CA THR A 677 11.14 0.44 23.88
C THR A 677 11.79 0.90 22.57
N ASP A 678 12.77 1.79 22.68
CA ASP A 678 13.57 2.20 21.52
C ASP A 678 14.58 1.10 21.17
N PHE A 679 14.54 0.63 19.94
CA PHE A 679 15.59 -0.18 19.32
C PHE A 679 16.42 0.69 18.39
N ILE A 680 17.74 0.51 18.43
CA ILE A 680 18.69 1.37 17.72
C ILE A 680 19.52 0.51 16.77
N ILE A 681 19.57 0.88 15.48
CA ILE A 681 20.52 0.35 14.51
C ILE A 681 21.55 1.41 14.23
N THR A 682 22.84 1.08 14.37
CA THR A 682 23.97 1.97 14.08
C THR A 682 24.85 1.35 13.03
N ARG A 683 25.06 2.05 11.91
CA ARG A 683 26.01 1.69 10.86
C ARG A 683 27.38 2.28 11.15
N LYS A 684 28.43 1.45 11.02
CA LYS A 684 29.83 1.88 11.06
C LYS A 684 30.53 1.48 9.77
N GLY A 685 31.03 2.46 9.03
CA GLY A 685 31.64 2.26 7.71
C GLY A 685 30.67 2.57 6.57
N ALA A 686 31.20 2.57 5.35
CA ALA A 686 30.47 2.97 4.14
C ALA A 686 30.42 1.87 3.06
N GLY A 687 31.10 0.73 3.27
CA GLY A 687 31.13 -0.37 2.33
C GLY A 687 29.85 -1.22 2.28
N GLU A 688 29.89 -2.19 1.38
CA GLU A 688 28.77 -3.09 1.02
C GLU A 688 28.83 -4.42 1.76
N LYS A 689 30.01 -4.79 2.27
CA LYS A 689 30.23 -6.05 2.97
C LYS A 689 30.07 -5.83 4.46
N ILE A 690 29.18 -6.58 5.09
CA ILE A 690 29.06 -6.66 6.55
C ILE A 690 30.20 -7.54 7.09
N ASN A 691 31.05 -6.97 7.94
CA ASN A 691 32.15 -7.67 8.60
C ASN A 691 31.77 -8.15 10.01
N GLU A 692 30.90 -7.41 10.70
CA GLU A 692 30.46 -7.73 12.06
C GLU A 692 29.03 -7.22 12.27
N ILE A 693 28.21 -8.01 12.95
CA ILE A 693 26.92 -7.58 13.52
C ILE A 693 27.01 -7.79 15.03
N ARG A 694 26.73 -6.74 15.80
CA ARG A 694 26.78 -6.79 17.26
C ARG A 694 25.46 -6.35 17.86
N TYR A 695 24.88 -7.17 18.73
CA TYR A 695 23.67 -6.88 19.48
C TYR A 695 24.02 -6.66 20.96
N GLY A 696 24.02 -5.41 21.41
CA GLY A 696 24.62 -5.00 22.68
C GLY A 696 26.11 -5.32 22.70
N GLU A 697 26.54 -6.18 23.62
CA GLU A 697 27.94 -6.64 23.72
C GLU A 697 28.21 -7.92 22.91
N LYS A 698 27.16 -8.60 22.42
CA LYS A 698 27.27 -9.91 21.77
C LYS A 698 27.44 -9.77 20.26
N ILE A 699 28.45 -10.44 19.69
CA ILE A 699 28.59 -10.62 18.23
C ILE A 699 27.59 -11.70 17.78
N LEU A 700 26.86 -11.43 16.70
CA LEU A 700 25.98 -12.40 16.07
C LEU A 700 26.74 -13.19 15.01
N ASP A 701 26.61 -14.52 15.04
CA ASP A 701 27.25 -15.44 14.08
C ASP A 701 26.40 -15.66 12.80
N SER A 702 25.34 -14.88 12.62
CA SER A 702 24.43 -14.97 11.48
C SER A 702 23.98 -13.59 11.04
N TYR A 703 23.43 -13.50 9.83
CA TYR A 703 22.80 -12.28 9.32
C TYR A 703 21.36 -12.08 9.82
N PHE A 704 20.89 -12.89 10.77
CA PHE A 704 19.51 -12.82 11.25
C PHE A 704 19.42 -12.15 12.63
N ILE A 705 18.34 -11.40 12.82
CA ILE A 705 17.92 -10.88 14.11
C ILE A 705 16.46 -11.26 14.37
N SER A 706 16.16 -11.73 15.58
CA SER A 706 14.80 -12.10 15.95
C SER A 706 13.97 -10.88 16.34
N HIS A 707 12.65 -10.97 16.17
CA HIS A 707 11.70 -9.99 16.66
C HIS A 707 11.77 -9.83 18.19
N SER A 708 12.09 -10.89 18.93
CA SER A 708 12.32 -10.80 20.38
C SER A 708 13.55 -9.96 20.74
N GLN A 709 14.62 -10.00 19.95
CA GLN A 709 15.77 -9.10 20.11
C GLN A 709 15.40 -7.65 19.77
N LEU A 710 14.54 -7.43 18.78
CA LEU A 710 14.03 -6.08 18.51
C LEU A 710 13.25 -5.54 19.73
N LYS A 711 12.39 -6.35 20.33
CA LYS A 711 11.62 -5.99 21.55
C LYS A 711 12.46 -5.78 22.79
N GLU A 712 13.57 -6.51 22.95
CA GLU A 712 14.50 -6.31 24.07
C GLU A 712 15.23 -4.95 23.97
N GLY A 713 15.34 -4.35 22.79
CA GLY A 713 15.72 -2.94 22.64
C GLY A 713 17.21 -2.61 22.81
N LYS A 714 18.13 -3.58 22.76
CA LYS A 714 19.57 -3.26 22.73
C LYS A 714 19.97 -2.69 21.37
N GLU A 715 21.10 -1.98 21.34
CA GLU A 715 21.66 -1.47 20.10
C GLU A 715 22.19 -2.59 19.20
N LEU A 716 21.85 -2.53 17.92
CA LEU A 716 22.40 -3.34 16.83
C LEU A 716 23.45 -2.51 16.07
N ILE A 717 24.73 -2.87 16.18
CA ILE A 717 25.82 -2.24 15.45
C ILE A 717 26.18 -3.10 14.24
N ILE A 718 26.14 -2.51 13.05
CA ILE A 718 26.49 -3.14 11.78
C ILE A 718 27.79 -2.51 11.30
N VAL A 719 28.88 -3.27 11.30
CA VAL A 719 30.20 -2.81 10.84
C VAL A 719 30.43 -3.30 9.42
N THR A 720 30.62 -2.37 8.50
CA THR A 720 30.97 -2.67 7.10
C THR A 720 32.46 -2.49 6.85
N ASN A 721 32.92 -2.95 5.69
CA ASN A 721 34.27 -2.64 5.19
C ASN A 721 34.45 -1.18 4.75
#